data_AF-A0A8C9CSJ8-F1
#
_entry.id   AF-A0A8C9CSJ8-F1
#
_cell.length_a   1.000
_cell.length_b   1.000
_cell.length_c   1.000
_cell.angle_alpha   90.00
_cell.angle_beta   90.00
_cell.angle_gamma   90.00
#
_symmetry.space_group_name_H-M   'P 1'
#
loop_
_entity.id
_entity.type
_entity.pdbx_description
1 polymer ?
#
loop_
_entity_poly.entity_id
_entity_poly.type
_entity_poly.pdbx_seq_one_letter_code
_entity_poly.pdbx_strand_id
1 'polypeptide(L)'
;MMEDMNLNEERKAPLRNKDFTTKREMVVQYISATAKSIVGSKVMGGLKNSKHECTLSSQEYVHELRSGISDEKLLNCLESLRVSLTSNPVSWVNNFGHEGLGLLLDVLEKLLDKKQQENIDKKNQYKLIQCLKAFMNNKFGLQRILGDERSLLLLARAVDPKQPNMMTEIVKILSAICIVGEENILDKLLGAITTAAERNNRERFSPIVEGLENHEALQLQVACMQFINALVTSPYELDFRIHLRNEFLRSGLKTMLPDLKEKENDELDIQLKVFDENKEDDLTELSHRLNDIRAEMDDMNEVYHLLYNMLKDTAAENYLLSILQHFLLIRNDYYIRPQYYKIVEECVSQIVLHCSGMDPDFKYRQRLDIDFTHLIDSCVNKAKVEESEQKAAEFSKKFDEEFTARQEAQAELQKREEKIKELETEIQQLRTQGHGLSGSSEIPGPPLPPPLPGAGPPPPPPPPAPPLPRGGPPPPPPPLPGVHGIASPLPLFGGPPPPPPLGGVPPPPPGALDLPYGMKHKKIYKPEVSMKRINWSKIEPKELSENCFWLKVKEEKFENPDLFAKLALNFATQIKVQKNAEAFEEKKTLPTKKKVKELRILDPKTAQNLSIFLGSYRMPYEDIKNIILEVNEDMLSEALIQNLIKHLPEQKVLNELAQLKNEYDDLCEPEQFGVVMSSVKMLRPRLNSILFKLTFEEHVSNIKPSIIAVTLACEELKKSESFNRLLELVLLVGNYMNSGSRNAQSLGFKINFLCKIRDTKSADQKTTLLHFIAEICEEKYRDILKFPEELEHVESASKVSAQILKSNLAAMEQQIVHLERDIKQFPKTENQRDKFVEKLTIFTKGAREQYEKLLTMHNNMIKLYENLGEYFIFDSKTVSIEEFFGDLSNFQTLFLEAVKENNKRKEMEEKTRRAKLAKEKAEQEKLERQKKKKQLIDINKEGDETGVMDNLLEALQSGAAFRDRRKRIPRNPDNRRVPLERSRSRHNEAISSK
;
A
#
# COMPACT_ATOMS: atom_id res chain seq x y z
N MET A 1 45.27 16.54 54.14
CA MET A 1 46.66 16.15 53.79
C MET A 1 46.63 15.15 52.67
N MET A 2 46.05 13.96 52.87
CA MET A 2 46.04 12.92 51.85
C MET A 2 45.26 13.35 50.59
N GLU A 3 44.25 14.21 50.72
CA GLU A 3 43.58 14.88 49.59
C GLU A 3 44.60 15.76 48.84
N ASP A 4 45.15 16.76 49.56
CA ASP A 4 46.12 17.77 49.09
C ASP A 4 47.45 17.20 48.56
N MET A 5 47.79 15.94 48.82
CA MET A 5 48.94 15.29 48.19
C MET A 5 48.65 15.03 46.71
N ASN A 6 49.39 15.71 45.83
CA ASN A 6 49.28 15.60 44.36
C ASN A 6 49.81 14.26 43.82
N LEU A 7 49.11 13.17 44.15
CA LEU A 7 49.45 11.77 43.86
C LEU A 7 48.20 11.01 43.41
N ASN A 8 48.35 10.01 42.53
CA ASN A 8 47.24 9.11 42.20
C ASN A 8 46.91 8.17 43.39
N GLU A 9 45.73 7.57 43.38
CA GLU A 9 45.25 6.73 44.48
C GLU A 9 46.11 5.49 44.75
N GLU A 10 46.77 4.94 43.72
CA GLU A 10 47.73 3.85 43.87
C GLU A 10 48.94 4.23 44.73
N ARG A 11 49.43 5.47 44.61
CA ARG A 11 50.52 6.00 45.45
C ARG A 11 50.01 6.43 46.82
N LYS A 12 48.74 6.81 46.96
CA LYS A 12 48.09 7.14 48.24
C LYS A 12 47.77 5.88 49.08
N ALA A 13 47.46 4.74 48.46
CA ALA A 13 47.06 3.52 49.17
C ALA A 13 48.14 2.93 50.12
N PRO A 14 49.43 2.78 49.73
CA PRO A 14 50.49 2.34 50.65
C PRO A 14 50.67 3.28 51.86
N LEU A 15 50.42 4.58 51.70
CA LEU A 15 50.53 5.57 52.77
C LEU A 15 49.40 5.40 53.81
N ARG A 16 48.19 5.03 53.35
CA ARG A 16 47.06 4.67 54.23
C ARG A 16 47.33 3.40 55.04
N ASN A 17 48.20 2.50 54.57
CA ASN A 17 48.54 1.25 55.26
C ASN A 17 49.72 1.35 56.25
N LYS A 18 50.37 2.51 56.39
CA LYS A 18 51.46 2.72 57.37
C LYS A 18 50.97 2.73 58.82
N ASP A 19 51.89 2.53 59.76
CA ASP A 19 51.63 2.66 61.20
C ASP A 19 51.33 4.11 61.63
N PHE A 20 50.85 4.28 62.87
CA PHE A 20 50.44 5.59 63.40
C PHE A 20 51.62 6.55 63.65
N THR A 21 52.80 6.05 64.01
CA THR A 21 53.99 6.87 64.27
C THR A 21 54.50 7.48 62.96
N THR A 22 54.70 6.65 61.93
CA THR A 22 55.12 7.13 60.60
C THR A 22 54.08 8.08 59.99
N LYS A 23 52.78 7.81 60.18
CA LYS A 23 51.70 8.74 59.76
C LYS A 23 51.80 10.10 60.46
N ARG A 24 52.05 10.13 61.77
CA ARG A 24 52.22 11.38 62.53
C ARG A 24 53.44 12.17 62.06
N GLU A 25 54.55 11.49 61.80
CA GLU A 25 55.77 12.13 61.28
C GLU A 25 55.56 12.71 59.87
N MET A 26 54.89 11.97 58.98
CA MET A 26 54.52 12.47 57.65
C MET A 26 53.65 13.74 57.72
N VAL A 27 52.68 13.80 58.64
CA VAL A 27 51.83 15.00 58.83
C VAL A 27 52.65 16.19 59.32
N VAL A 28 53.58 16.00 60.27
CA VAL A 28 54.46 17.07 60.77
C VAL A 28 55.41 17.57 59.67
N GLN A 29 55.99 16.66 58.89
CA GLN A 29 56.85 17.00 57.74
C GLN A 29 56.07 17.78 56.67
N TYR A 30 54.87 17.33 56.31
CA TYR A 30 53.98 18.01 55.36
C TYR A 30 53.60 19.42 55.84
N ILE A 31 53.20 19.60 57.11
CA ILE A 31 52.89 20.94 57.66
C ILE A 31 54.12 21.87 57.56
N SER A 32 55.32 21.37 57.89
CA SER A 32 56.56 22.15 57.79
C SER A 32 56.93 22.51 56.34
N ALA A 33 56.75 21.58 55.40
CA ALA A 33 57.04 21.78 53.98
C ALA A 33 56.04 22.77 53.34
N THR A 34 54.74 22.54 53.52
CA THR A 34 53.67 23.40 52.97
C THR A 34 53.75 24.82 53.53
N ALA A 35 54.05 25.00 54.81
CA ALA A 35 54.26 26.33 55.40
C ALA A 35 55.42 27.09 54.73
N LYS A 36 56.58 26.44 54.52
CA LYS A 36 57.72 27.04 53.80
C LYS A 36 57.38 27.37 52.35
N SER A 37 56.70 26.45 51.67
CA SER A 37 56.39 26.52 50.25
C SER A 37 55.33 27.57 49.87
N ILE A 38 54.49 27.97 50.83
CA ILE A 38 53.47 29.02 50.66
C ILE A 38 53.97 30.40 51.10
N VAL A 39 54.72 30.49 52.22
CA VAL A 39 55.10 31.79 52.81
C VAL A 39 56.35 32.41 52.15
N GLY A 40 57.24 31.59 51.57
CA GLY A 40 58.45 32.04 50.88
C GLY A 40 59.58 32.45 51.84
N SER A 41 60.74 31.80 51.71
CA SER A 41 61.95 32.22 52.45
C SER A 41 62.61 33.42 51.77
N LYS A 42 62.26 34.61 52.23
CA LYS A 42 62.64 35.92 51.69
C LYS A 42 64.16 36.18 51.72
N VAL A 43 64.91 35.58 50.79
CA VAL A 43 66.36 35.75 50.61
C VAL A 43 66.63 36.56 49.34
N MET A 44 67.12 37.78 49.50
CA MET A 44 67.32 38.72 48.40
C MET A 44 68.69 38.54 47.75
N GLY A 45 68.79 37.65 46.75
CA GLY A 45 70.00 37.44 45.94
C GLY A 45 69.75 36.52 44.75
N GLY A 46 70.10 36.97 43.54
CA GLY A 46 69.89 36.21 42.30
C GLY A 46 70.77 34.96 42.15
N LEU A 47 70.37 34.07 41.25
CA LEU A 47 70.93 32.72 41.06
C LEU A 47 72.48 32.69 41.08
N LYS A 48 73.04 32.01 42.09
CA LYS A 48 74.44 31.56 42.11
C LYS A 48 74.54 30.13 42.64
N ASN A 49 74.86 29.22 41.73
CA ASN A 49 75.43 27.87 41.89
C ASN A 49 75.53 27.34 43.34
N SER A 50 74.50 26.64 43.81
CA SER A 50 74.58 25.77 44.99
C SER A 50 73.80 24.46 44.73
N LYS A 51 74.35 23.33 45.16
CA LYS A 51 73.82 21.97 44.86
C LYS A 51 72.77 21.48 45.87
N HIS A 52 71.96 22.39 46.41
CA HIS A 52 70.85 22.04 47.31
C HIS A 52 69.56 22.69 46.82
N GLU A 53 68.53 21.86 46.65
CA GLU A 53 67.24 22.22 46.07
C GLU A 53 66.51 23.19 46.99
N CYS A 54 66.46 24.46 46.60
CA CYS A 54 65.61 25.46 47.24
C CYS A 54 64.33 25.57 46.42
N THR A 55 63.25 24.92 46.88
CA THR A 55 61.97 24.90 46.19
C THR A 55 61.35 26.29 46.18
N LEU A 56 61.34 26.95 45.02
CA LEU A 56 60.71 28.26 44.84
C LEU A 56 59.22 28.20 45.20
N SER A 57 58.73 29.22 45.89
CA SER A 57 57.31 29.39 46.18
C SER A 57 56.52 29.64 44.89
N SER A 58 55.21 29.41 44.94
CA SER A 58 54.32 29.64 43.78
C SER A 58 54.37 31.09 43.29
N GLN A 59 54.54 32.05 44.21
CA GLN A 59 54.62 33.47 43.92
C GLN A 59 55.96 33.90 43.30
N GLU A 60 57.05 33.20 43.58
CA GLU A 60 58.34 33.47 42.92
C GLU A 60 58.31 33.04 41.45
N TYR A 61 57.63 31.95 41.10
CA TYR A 61 57.37 31.59 39.70
C TYR A 61 56.45 32.59 38.99
N VAL A 62 55.39 33.08 39.66
CA VAL A 62 54.52 34.14 39.13
C VAL A 62 55.34 35.42 38.86
N HIS A 63 56.24 35.79 39.77
CA HIS A 63 57.14 36.93 39.58
C HIS A 63 58.10 36.73 38.41
N GLU A 64 58.77 35.57 38.28
CA GLU A 64 59.73 35.33 37.18
C GLU A 64 59.05 35.23 35.80
N LEU A 65 57.85 34.65 35.71
CA LEU A 65 57.07 34.70 34.47
C LEU A 65 56.64 36.13 34.11
N ARG A 66 56.32 36.96 35.11
CA ARG A 66 55.94 38.37 34.95
C ARG A 66 57.13 39.29 34.65
N SER A 67 58.36 38.92 35.05
CA SER A 67 59.56 39.77 34.97
C SER A 67 60.14 39.94 33.55
N GLY A 68 59.69 39.13 32.59
CA GLY A 68 60.15 39.21 31.19
C GLY A 68 61.51 38.57 30.94
N ILE A 69 61.82 37.47 31.64
CA ILE A 69 63.06 36.69 31.47
C ILE A 69 63.37 36.30 30.01
N SER A 70 64.66 36.30 29.68
CA SER A 70 65.22 35.89 28.39
C SER A 70 64.92 34.42 28.06
N ASP A 71 64.73 34.09 26.78
CA ASP A 71 64.19 32.79 26.33
C ASP A 71 64.95 31.54 26.84
N GLU A 72 66.26 31.60 27.12
CA GLU A 72 67.01 30.51 27.79
C GLU A 72 66.69 30.36 29.29
N LYS A 73 66.49 31.48 30.00
CA LYS A 73 66.08 31.47 31.41
C LYS A 73 64.63 31.03 31.56
N LEU A 74 63.78 31.40 30.58
CA LEU A 74 62.41 30.91 30.48
C LEU A 74 62.38 29.38 30.43
N LEU A 75 63.22 28.74 29.60
CA LEU A 75 63.28 27.28 29.52
C LEU A 75 63.60 26.63 30.88
N ASN A 76 64.62 27.12 31.57
CA ASN A 76 65.02 26.63 32.89
C ASN A 76 63.92 26.86 33.95
N CYS A 77 63.27 28.03 33.93
CA CYS A 77 62.15 28.37 34.81
C CYS A 77 60.98 27.41 34.60
N LEU A 78 60.60 27.16 33.34
CA LEU A 78 59.51 26.25 32.96
C LEU A 78 59.84 24.78 33.28
N GLU A 79 61.10 24.35 33.16
CA GLU A 79 61.51 23.00 33.57
C GLU A 79 61.37 22.78 35.08
N SER A 80 61.80 23.75 35.89
CA SER A 80 61.63 23.73 37.35
C SER A 80 60.15 23.85 37.77
N LEU A 81 59.38 24.71 37.09
CA LEU A 81 57.95 24.90 37.32
C LEU A 81 57.15 23.63 36.98
N ARG A 82 57.44 22.97 35.85
CA ARG A 82 56.80 21.69 35.48
C ARG A 82 57.00 20.64 36.57
N VAL A 83 58.21 20.49 37.11
CA VAL A 83 58.47 19.57 38.23
C VAL A 83 57.65 19.99 39.45
N SER A 84 57.72 21.28 39.83
CA SER A 84 57.00 21.84 40.99
C SER A 84 55.47 21.60 40.91
N LEU A 85 54.87 21.77 39.73
CA LEU A 85 53.45 21.50 39.47
C LEU A 85 53.06 20.02 39.63
N THR A 86 54.02 19.09 39.52
CA THR A 86 53.79 17.63 39.75
C THR A 86 54.19 17.16 41.15
N SER A 87 55.14 17.82 41.82
CA SER A 87 55.68 17.37 43.11
C SER A 87 55.05 18.04 44.33
N ASN A 88 54.55 19.27 44.17
CA ASN A 88 54.04 20.06 45.28
C ASN A 88 52.55 19.76 45.55
N PRO A 89 52.02 20.06 46.75
CA PRO A 89 50.62 19.82 47.09
C PRO A 89 49.64 20.60 46.20
N VAL A 90 48.38 20.14 46.12
CA VAL A 90 47.33 20.77 45.31
C VAL A 90 47.13 22.23 45.73
N SER A 91 47.18 22.54 47.02
CA SER A 91 47.15 23.89 47.58
C SER A 91 48.24 24.82 47.02
N TRP A 92 49.42 24.29 46.68
CA TRP A 92 50.47 25.05 45.99
C TRP A 92 50.10 25.33 44.52
N VAL A 93 49.55 24.33 43.83
CA VAL A 93 49.07 24.44 42.44
C VAL A 93 47.90 25.44 42.35
N ASN A 94 47.01 25.44 43.35
CA ASN A 94 45.91 26.41 43.48
C ASN A 94 46.46 27.83 43.63
N ASN A 95 47.37 28.04 44.60
CA ASN A 95 48.04 29.32 44.83
C ASN A 95 48.79 29.85 43.59
N PHE A 96 49.37 28.97 42.78
CA PHE A 96 49.95 29.33 41.48
C PHE A 96 48.87 29.70 40.44
N GLY A 97 47.83 28.86 40.28
CA GLY A 97 46.83 28.94 39.21
C GLY A 97 45.84 30.11 39.28
N HIS A 98 45.89 30.93 40.32
CA HIS A 98 45.15 32.20 40.36
C HIS A 98 45.71 33.23 39.37
N GLU A 99 47.04 33.39 39.29
CA GLU A 99 47.71 34.32 38.35
C GLU A 99 48.60 33.61 37.32
N GLY A 100 49.34 32.58 37.77
CA GLY A 100 50.37 31.90 36.98
C GLY A 100 49.84 31.22 35.72
N LEU A 101 48.59 30.73 35.73
CA LEU A 101 47.96 30.20 34.52
C LEU A 101 47.85 31.27 33.43
N GLY A 102 47.38 32.48 33.78
CA GLY A 102 47.27 33.58 32.82
C GLY A 102 48.63 33.93 32.21
N LEU A 103 49.68 34.00 33.05
CA LEU A 103 51.04 34.26 32.58
C LEU A 103 51.60 33.15 31.67
N LEU A 104 51.31 31.87 31.95
CA LEU A 104 51.70 30.76 31.05
C LEU A 104 51.03 30.89 29.67
N LEU A 105 49.76 31.29 29.65
CA LEU A 105 49.00 31.50 28.41
C LEU A 105 49.46 32.74 27.65
N ASP A 106 49.74 33.86 28.34
CA ASP A 106 50.27 35.08 27.74
C ASP A 106 51.66 34.86 27.10
N VAL A 107 52.52 34.07 27.76
CA VAL A 107 53.82 33.68 27.21
C VAL A 107 53.64 32.71 26.02
N LEU A 108 52.71 31.76 26.09
CA LEU A 108 52.40 30.86 24.96
C LEU A 108 51.88 31.63 23.75
N GLU A 109 50.94 32.56 23.94
CA GLU A 109 50.40 33.44 22.89
C GLU A 109 51.52 34.25 22.23
N LYS A 110 52.37 34.92 23.03
CA LYS A 110 53.54 35.67 22.54
C LYS A 110 54.51 34.81 21.73
N LEU A 111 54.73 33.55 22.10
CA LEU A 111 55.60 32.62 21.36
C LEU A 111 54.93 32.08 20.09
N LEU A 112 53.60 31.95 20.05
CA LEU A 112 52.85 31.56 18.86
C LEU A 112 52.71 32.72 17.85
N ASP A 113 52.74 33.97 18.30
CA ASP A 113 52.71 35.17 17.45
C ASP A 113 54.10 35.57 16.88
N LYS A 114 55.20 34.95 17.33
CA LYS A 114 56.54 35.13 16.74
C LYS A 114 56.56 34.63 15.27
N LYS A 115 56.55 35.56 14.30
CA LYS A 115 56.60 35.28 12.85
C LYS A 115 57.82 34.47 12.39
N GLN A 116 58.93 34.57 13.11
CA GLN A 116 60.10 33.71 12.99
C GLN A 116 60.32 33.07 14.36
N GLN A 117 60.28 31.74 14.42
CA GLN A 117 60.50 30.97 15.63
C GLN A 117 61.88 30.33 15.62
N GLU A 118 62.64 30.55 16.68
CA GLU A 118 63.92 29.89 16.90
C GLU A 118 63.74 28.49 17.53
N ASN A 119 64.82 27.71 17.60
CA ASN A 119 64.81 26.42 18.28
C ASN A 119 64.50 26.57 19.78
N ILE A 120 64.91 27.68 20.40
CA ILE A 120 64.58 27.98 21.81
C ILE A 120 63.08 28.27 22.00
N ASP A 121 62.42 28.92 21.04
CA ASP A 121 60.97 29.18 21.08
C ASP A 121 60.18 27.88 21.10
N LYS A 122 60.54 26.94 20.23
CA LYS A 122 59.91 25.62 20.13
C LYS A 122 60.09 24.80 21.39
N LYS A 123 61.27 24.87 22.02
CA LYS A 123 61.53 24.26 23.35
C LYS A 123 60.67 24.90 24.44
N ASN A 124 60.52 26.23 24.44
CA ASN A 124 59.68 26.94 25.39
C ASN A 124 58.20 26.64 25.20
N GLN A 125 57.69 26.66 23.96
CA GLN A 125 56.32 26.22 23.62
C GLN A 125 56.07 24.80 24.13
N TYR A 126 56.94 23.84 23.81
CA TYR A 126 56.77 22.45 24.29
C TYR A 126 56.81 22.36 25.82
N LYS A 127 57.65 23.15 26.49
CA LYS A 127 57.69 23.17 27.95
C LYS A 127 56.44 23.78 28.58
N LEU A 128 55.87 24.84 27.98
CA LEU A 128 54.58 25.40 28.38
C LEU A 128 53.47 24.36 28.29
N ILE A 129 53.41 23.58 27.20
CA ILE A 129 52.46 22.45 27.08
C ILE A 129 52.67 21.43 28.21
N GLN A 130 53.92 21.07 28.53
CA GLN A 130 54.22 20.18 29.68
C GLN A 130 53.79 20.79 31.02
N CYS A 131 53.94 22.11 31.22
CA CYS A 131 53.45 22.81 32.41
C CYS A 131 51.91 22.80 32.48
N LEU A 132 51.21 23.05 31.38
CA LEU A 132 49.74 23.01 31.32
C LEU A 132 49.21 21.60 31.62
N LYS A 133 49.80 20.55 31.04
CA LYS A 133 49.45 19.15 31.38
C LYS A 133 49.68 18.83 32.86
N ALA A 134 50.81 19.24 33.43
CA ALA A 134 51.10 19.06 34.85
C ALA A 134 50.08 19.80 35.75
N PHE A 135 49.76 21.05 35.40
CA PHE A 135 48.74 21.85 36.08
C PHE A 135 47.35 21.19 36.02
N MET A 136 46.97 20.60 34.90
CA MET A 136 45.69 19.88 34.71
C MET A 136 45.59 18.55 35.48
N ASN A 137 46.66 18.02 36.08
CA ASN A 137 46.65 16.69 36.70
C ASN A 137 45.96 16.61 38.08
N ASN A 138 45.14 17.60 38.39
CA ASN A 138 44.31 17.71 39.59
C ASN A 138 43.00 18.43 39.21
N LYS A 139 41.96 18.25 40.03
CA LYS A 139 40.62 18.76 39.76
C LYS A 139 40.58 20.28 39.53
N PHE A 140 41.29 21.05 40.36
CA PHE A 140 41.33 22.51 40.25
C PHE A 140 41.92 22.97 38.92
N GLY A 141 43.11 22.48 38.55
CA GLY A 141 43.80 22.93 37.35
C GLY A 141 43.06 22.55 36.07
N LEU A 142 42.44 21.37 36.04
CA LEU A 142 41.55 20.97 34.94
C LEU A 142 40.34 21.90 34.83
N GLN A 143 39.65 22.20 35.94
CA GLN A 143 38.52 23.14 35.95
C GLN A 143 38.93 24.57 35.54
N ARG A 144 40.13 25.03 35.93
CA ARG A 144 40.65 26.35 35.53
C ARG A 144 40.96 26.46 34.03
N ILE A 145 41.40 25.37 33.40
CA ILE A 145 41.59 25.30 31.93
C ILE A 145 40.25 25.22 31.20
N LEU A 146 39.30 24.40 31.68
CA LEU A 146 37.96 24.30 31.07
C LEU A 146 37.15 25.60 31.19
N GLY A 147 37.38 26.39 32.23
CA GLY A 147 36.76 27.69 32.47
C GLY A 147 37.38 28.88 31.74
N ASP A 148 38.43 28.69 30.93
CA ASP A 148 39.09 29.76 30.16
C ASP A 148 39.12 29.44 28.66
N GLU A 149 38.46 30.30 27.87
CA GLU A 149 38.35 30.12 26.42
C GLU A 149 39.68 30.41 25.68
N ARG A 150 40.58 31.21 26.26
CA ARG A 150 41.92 31.44 25.69
C ARG A 150 42.74 30.15 25.69
N SER A 151 42.64 29.34 26.74
CA SER A 151 43.33 28.05 26.85
C SER A 151 43.01 27.11 25.69
N LEU A 152 41.73 26.98 25.33
CA LEU A 152 41.31 26.14 24.20
C LEU A 152 41.85 26.66 22.87
N LEU A 153 41.76 27.97 22.63
CA LEU A 153 42.26 28.61 21.41
C LEU A 153 43.78 28.50 21.29
N LEU A 154 44.53 28.69 22.37
CA LEU A 154 45.99 28.62 22.37
C LEU A 154 46.52 27.19 22.22
N LEU A 155 45.84 26.20 22.82
CA LEU A 155 46.14 24.79 22.57
C LEU A 155 45.86 24.42 21.10
N ALA A 156 44.71 24.82 20.54
CA ALA A 156 44.40 24.58 19.13
C ALA A 156 45.38 25.27 18.16
N ARG A 157 45.79 26.51 18.47
CA ARG A 157 46.82 27.26 17.72
C ARG A 157 48.22 26.62 17.76
N ALA A 158 48.51 25.79 18.76
CA ALA A 158 49.81 25.13 18.93
C ALA A 158 49.92 23.76 18.23
N VAL A 159 48.85 23.29 17.57
CA VAL A 159 48.84 22.04 16.78
C VAL A 159 49.71 22.20 15.52
N ASP A 160 50.97 21.79 15.60
CA ASP A 160 51.96 21.83 14.50
C ASP A 160 52.52 20.43 14.20
N PRO A 161 52.16 19.79 13.06
CA PRO A 161 52.69 18.49 12.63
C PRO A 161 54.21 18.44 12.50
N LYS A 162 54.86 19.60 12.34
CA LYS A 162 56.33 19.74 12.27
C LYS A 162 57.00 19.67 13.65
N GLN A 163 56.21 19.53 14.72
CA GLN A 163 56.66 19.39 16.11
C GLN A 163 55.98 18.19 16.78
N PRO A 164 56.21 16.94 16.30
CA PRO A 164 55.41 15.78 16.64
C PRO A 164 55.29 15.51 18.14
N ASN A 165 56.38 15.68 18.91
CA ASN A 165 56.37 15.49 20.36
C ASN A 165 55.50 16.52 21.10
N MET A 166 55.40 17.76 20.59
CA MET A 166 54.54 18.80 21.16
C MET A 166 53.09 18.58 20.75
N MET A 167 52.85 18.32 19.47
CA MET A 167 51.51 18.03 18.95
C MET A 167 50.90 16.79 19.62
N THR A 168 51.68 15.74 19.89
CA THR A 168 51.25 14.53 20.62
C THR A 168 50.67 14.88 21.99
N GLU A 169 51.34 15.74 22.76
CA GLU A 169 50.85 16.17 24.07
C GLU A 169 49.62 17.08 23.93
N ILE A 170 49.58 17.98 22.95
CA ILE A 170 48.43 18.87 22.70
C ILE A 170 47.18 18.07 22.34
N VAL A 171 47.24 17.16 21.36
CA VAL A 171 46.03 16.40 20.96
C VAL A 171 45.61 15.41 22.05
N LYS A 172 46.54 14.91 22.89
CA LYS A 172 46.21 14.19 24.13
C LYS A 172 45.47 15.08 25.15
N ILE A 173 45.90 16.33 25.35
CA ILE A 173 45.20 17.32 26.18
C ILE A 173 43.78 17.61 25.64
N LEU A 174 43.67 17.92 24.35
CA LEU A 174 42.39 18.22 23.70
C LEU A 174 41.44 17.01 23.70
N SER A 175 41.96 15.78 23.59
CA SER A 175 41.17 14.54 23.74
C SER A 175 40.50 14.45 25.12
N ALA A 176 41.24 14.72 26.20
CA ALA A 176 40.71 14.65 27.56
C ALA A 176 39.66 15.75 27.81
N ILE A 177 39.93 16.98 27.35
CA ILE A 177 38.98 18.10 27.39
C ILE A 177 37.67 17.74 26.67
N CYS A 178 37.76 17.16 25.47
CA CYS A 178 36.63 16.79 24.61
C CYS A 178 35.70 15.71 25.20
N ILE A 179 36.21 14.89 26.13
CA ILE A 179 35.44 13.82 26.80
C ILE A 179 34.92 14.25 28.19
N VAL A 180 35.56 15.22 28.85
CA VAL A 180 35.25 15.60 30.24
C VAL A 180 34.44 16.87 30.39
N GLY A 181 34.62 17.86 29.51
CA GLY A 181 33.93 19.13 29.66
C GLY A 181 32.41 19.02 29.49
N GLU A 182 31.72 20.08 29.92
CA GLU A 182 30.26 20.18 29.86
C GLU A 182 29.75 20.17 28.41
N GLU A 183 28.42 20.07 28.21
CA GLU A 183 27.83 19.81 26.88
C GLU A 183 28.17 20.88 25.81
N ASN A 184 28.62 22.08 26.22
CA ASN A 184 29.10 23.15 25.33
C ASN A 184 30.61 23.13 25.02
N ILE A 185 31.41 22.25 25.65
CA ILE A 185 32.88 22.25 25.48
C ILE A 185 33.27 21.86 24.06
N LEU A 186 32.50 20.97 23.44
CA LEU A 186 32.75 20.46 22.10
C LEU A 186 32.61 21.58 21.06
N ASP A 187 31.58 22.42 21.18
CA ASP A 187 31.36 23.56 20.29
C ASP A 187 32.47 24.61 20.45
N LYS A 188 32.87 24.90 21.70
CA LYS A 188 34.00 25.81 21.98
C LYS A 188 35.33 25.27 21.42
N LEU A 189 35.56 23.96 21.55
CA LEU A 189 36.75 23.28 21.02
C LEU A 189 36.76 23.28 19.48
N LEU A 190 35.65 22.93 18.84
CA LEU A 190 35.50 22.98 17.38
C LEU A 190 35.65 24.42 16.86
N GLY A 191 35.09 25.42 17.55
CA GLY A 191 35.28 26.84 17.24
C GLY A 191 36.74 27.29 17.37
N ALA A 192 37.44 26.86 18.43
CA ALA A 192 38.86 27.12 18.63
C ALA A 192 39.75 26.52 17.53
N ILE A 193 39.50 25.27 17.13
CA ILE A 193 40.22 24.60 16.03
C ILE A 193 39.92 25.28 14.69
N THR A 194 38.66 25.65 14.44
CA THR A 194 38.26 26.38 13.22
C THR A 194 38.97 27.73 13.14
N THR A 195 38.94 28.52 14.22
CA THR A 195 39.64 29.82 14.32
C THR A 195 41.15 29.68 14.13
N ALA A 196 41.76 28.61 14.63
CA ALA A 196 43.19 28.34 14.46
C ALA A 196 43.57 28.00 13.01
N ALA A 197 42.70 27.28 12.29
CA ALA A 197 42.94 26.90 10.90
C ALA A 197 42.62 28.02 9.90
N GLU A 198 41.59 28.83 10.14
CA GLU A 198 41.27 30.04 9.37
C GLU A 198 42.45 31.02 9.34
N ARG A 199 43.09 31.26 10.50
CA ARG A 199 44.32 32.07 10.61
C ARG A 199 45.48 31.55 9.75
N ASN A 200 45.45 30.28 9.35
CA ASN A 200 46.44 29.62 8.51
C ASN A 200 45.95 29.38 7.06
N ASN A 201 44.72 29.78 6.72
CA ASN A 201 44.04 29.48 5.45
C ASN A 201 44.02 27.97 5.11
N ARG A 202 43.62 27.11 6.06
CA ARG A 202 43.46 25.65 5.85
C ARG A 202 42.13 25.13 6.41
N GLU A 203 41.76 23.91 6.01
CA GLU A 203 40.65 23.16 6.62
C GLU A 203 40.96 22.81 8.08
N ARG A 204 39.94 22.85 8.95
CA ARG A 204 40.11 22.76 10.41
C ARG A 204 40.72 21.45 10.90
N PHE A 205 40.59 20.37 10.14
CA PHE A 205 41.15 19.07 10.47
C PHE A 205 42.42 18.69 9.70
N SER A 206 42.88 19.50 8.72
CA SER A 206 44.10 19.17 7.96
C SER A 206 45.33 18.96 8.86
N PRO A 207 45.60 19.79 9.89
CA PRO A 207 46.76 19.56 10.76
C PRO A 207 46.67 18.24 11.55
N ILE A 208 45.47 17.76 11.87
CA ILE A 208 45.28 16.49 12.60
C ILE A 208 45.55 15.31 11.66
N VAL A 209 45.15 15.40 10.39
CA VAL A 209 45.41 14.38 9.36
C VAL A 209 46.86 14.39 8.89
N GLU A 210 47.49 15.57 8.72
CA GLU A 210 48.95 15.75 8.53
C GLU A 210 49.74 15.06 9.67
N GLY A 211 49.21 15.04 10.89
CA GLY A 211 49.80 14.29 12.02
C GLY A 211 49.71 12.76 11.90
N LEU A 212 48.74 12.23 11.16
CA LEU A 212 48.63 10.79 10.85
C LEU A 212 49.60 10.36 9.74
N GLU A 213 49.93 11.26 8.80
CA GLU A 213 50.84 11.01 7.67
C GLU A 213 52.30 10.81 8.10
N ASN A 214 52.72 11.31 9.27
CA ASN A 214 54.10 11.16 9.74
C ASN A 214 54.40 9.69 10.14
N HIS A 215 54.94 8.91 9.20
CA HIS A 215 55.21 7.47 9.38
C HIS A 215 56.24 7.17 10.50
N GLU A 216 57.14 8.10 10.82
CA GLU A 216 58.16 7.94 11.88
C GLU A 216 57.58 8.20 13.28
N ALA A 217 56.51 8.99 13.39
CA ALA A 217 55.94 9.44 14.66
C ALA A 217 54.74 8.62 15.13
N LEU A 218 54.91 7.30 15.33
CA LEU A 218 53.82 6.38 15.72
C LEU A 218 52.99 6.86 16.94
N GLN A 219 53.64 7.44 17.96
CA GLN A 219 52.95 8.01 19.13
C GLN A 219 52.08 9.25 18.80
N LEU A 220 52.43 10.02 17.77
CA LEU A 220 51.56 11.08 17.24
C LEU A 220 50.36 10.46 16.52
N GLN A 221 50.57 9.39 15.75
CA GLN A 221 49.48 8.72 15.01
C GLN A 221 48.41 8.16 15.95
N VAL A 222 48.82 7.46 17.01
CA VAL A 222 47.93 7.02 18.10
C VAL A 222 47.17 8.21 18.70
N ALA A 223 47.88 9.30 19.01
CA ALA A 223 47.30 10.48 19.65
C ALA A 223 46.30 11.24 18.75
N CYS A 224 46.58 11.34 17.45
CA CYS A 224 45.67 11.93 16.46
C CYS A 224 44.43 11.06 16.26
N MET A 225 44.58 9.73 16.16
CA MET A 225 43.44 8.81 16.02
C MET A 225 42.56 8.81 17.29
N GLN A 226 43.18 8.86 18.46
CA GLN A 226 42.50 9.04 19.75
C GLN A 226 41.72 10.37 19.81
N PHE A 227 42.26 11.45 19.25
CA PHE A 227 41.58 12.74 19.22
C PHE A 227 40.42 12.80 18.23
N ILE A 228 40.56 12.15 17.06
CA ILE A 228 39.46 11.92 16.11
C ILE A 228 38.33 11.13 16.79
N ASN A 229 38.67 10.05 17.51
CA ASN A 229 37.70 9.30 18.30
C ASN A 229 37.01 10.17 19.35
N ALA A 230 37.74 11.01 20.07
CA ALA A 230 37.14 11.92 21.06
C ALA A 230 36.13 12.89 20.42
N LEU A 231 36.49 13.54 19.31
CA LEU A 231 35.62 14.49 18.61
C LEU A 231 34.38 13.81 17.99
N VAL A 232 34.52 12.61 17.42
CA VAL A 232 33.43 11.88 16.74
C VAL A 232 32.50 11.15 17.73
N THR A 233 33.00 10.69 18.89
CA THR A 233 32.19 9.97 19.91
C THR A 233 31.59 10.87 21.00
N SER A 234 32.05 12.13 21.13
CA SER A 234 31.51 13.04 22.14
C SER A 234 30.05 13.48 21.89
N PRO A 235 29.62 13.90 20.68
CA PRO A 235 28.27 14.43 20.48
C PRO A 235 27.16 13.37 20.49
N TYR A 236 26.01 13.74 21.06
CA TYR A 236 24.85 12.84 21.20
C TYR A 236 24.02 12.68 19.92
N GLU A 237 23.97 13.70 19.05
CA GLU A 237 23.16 13.68 17.84
C GLU A 237 23.86 12.93 16.70
N LEU A 238 23.19 11.90 16.18
CA LEU A 238 23.70 11.01 15.12
C LEU A 238 24.16 11.79 13.88
N ASP A 239 23.34 12.73 13.42
CA ASP A 239 23.61 13.53 12.22
C ASP A 239 24.90 14.36 12.37
N PHE A 240 25.24 14.80 13.58
CA PHE A 240 26.46 15.55 13.87
C PHE A 240 27.69 14.64 14.01
N ARG A 241 27.55 13.42 14.58
CA ARG A 241 28.62 12.41 14.56
C ARG A 241 29.02 12.03 13.14
N ILE A 242 28.02 11.75 12.28
CA ILE A 242 28.23 11.45 10.86
C ILE A 242 28.88 12.63 10.15
N HIS A 243 28.39 13.86 10.35
CA HIS A 243 28.98 15.08 9.77
C HIS A 243 30.48 15.23 10.09
N LEU A 244 30.87 15.12 11.37
CA LEU A 244 32.27 15.23 11.80
C LEU A 244 33.13 14.11 11.23
N ARG A 245 32.64 12.86 11.23
CA ARG A 245 33.35 11.72 10.63
C ARG A 245 33.60 11.94 9.15
N ASN A 246 32.58 12.38 8.41
CA ASN A 246 32.67 12.64 6.98
C ASN A 246 33.63 13.81 6.67
N GLU A 247 33.71 14.81 7.55
CA GLU A 247 34.69 15.90 7.42
C GLU A 247 36.14 15.42 7.57
N PHE A 248 36.45 14.59 8.58
CA PHE A 248 37.78 13.97 8.69
C PHE A 248 38.12 13.12 7.47
N LEU A 249 37.15 12.35 6.96
CA LEU A 249 37.32 11.52 5.77
C LEU A 249 37.59 12.36 4.50
N ARG A 250 36.88 13.48 4.31
CA ARG A 250 37.14 14.46 3.23
C ARG A 250 38.50 15.15 3.37
N SER A 251 38.91 15.46 4.61
CA SER A 251 40.21 16.06 4.95
C SER A 251 41.41 15.13 4.76
N GLY A 252 41.20 13.88 4.30
CA GLY A 252 42.24 12.93 3.93
C GLY A 252 42.28 11.64 4.76
N LEU A 253 41.58 11.53 5.89
CA LEU A 253 41.62 10.32 6.75
C LEU A 253 41.30 9.04 5.96
N LYS A 254 40.38 9.13 4.98
CA LYS A 254 39.94 7.98 4.18
C LYS A 254 41.10 7.28 3.46
N THR A 255 42.09 8.01 2.94
CA THR A 255 43.23 7.43 2.23
C THR A 255 44.30 6.88 3.16
N MET A 256 44.35 7.34 4.42
CA MET A 256 45.35 6.89 5.41
C MET A 256 44.91 5.64 6.19
N LEU A 257 43.60 5.38 6.27
CA LEU A 257 43.05 4.26 7.04
C LEU A 257 43.57 2.85 6.63
N PRO A 258 43.90 2.54 5.36
CA PRO A 258 44.57 1.28 5.00
C PRO A 258 45.98 1.21 5.60
N ASP A 259 46.84 2.18 5.29
CA ASP A 259 48.24 2.26 5.72
C ASP A 259 48.40 2.27 7.25
N LEU A 260 47.42 2.83 7.99
CA LEU A 260 47.39 2.81 9.45
C LEU A 260 47.02 1.43 10.02
N LYS A 261 46.27 0.60 9.28
CA LYS A 261 45.86 -0.77 9.67
C LYS A 261 46.92 -1.83 9.37
N GLU A 262 47.96 -1.50 8.61
CA GLU A 262 49.10 -2.39 8.36
C GLU A 262 50.25 -2.21 9.39
N LYS A 263 50.07 -1.35 10.40
CA LYS A 263 51.09 -1.07 11.42
C LYS A 263 50.91 -1.93 12.67
N GLU A 264 51.96 -2.64 13.07
CA GLU A 264 52.00 -3.41 14.31
C GLU A 264 52.04 -2.50 15.55
N ASN A 265 50.88 -2.02 16.03
CA ASN A 265 50.77 -1.30 17.30
C ASN A 265 49.41 -1.45 17.99
N ASP A 266 49.41 -2.12 19.15
CA ASP A 266 48.23 -2.41 19.96
C ASP A 266 47.37 -1.15 20.27
N GLU A 267 47.98 0.00 20.55
CA GLU A 267 47.21 1.22 20.87
C GLU A 267 46.55 1.83 19.63
N LEU A 268 47.25 1.87 18.49
CA LEU A 268 46.67 2.32 17.22
C LEU A 268 45.53 1.39 16.80
N ASP A 269 45.70 0.08 16.92
CA ASP A 269 44.65 -0.92 16.68
C ASP A 269 43.43 -0.73 17.60
N ILE A 270 43.64 -0.40 18.88
CA ILE A 270 42.56 -0.04 19.79
C ILE A 270 41.79 1.18 19.29
N GLN A 271 42.48 2.23 18.82
CA GLN A 271 41.84 3.45 18.32
C GLN A 271 41.14 3.24 16.97
N LEU A 272 41.77 2.56 16.01
CA LEU A 272 41.17 2.20 14.72
C LEU A 272 39.92 1.33 14.92
N LYS A 273 39.98 0.37 15.85
CA LYS A 273 38.84 -0.45 16.22
C LYS A 273 37.72 0.34 16.89
N VAL A 274 38.03 1.32 17.76
CA VAL A 274 37.00 2.22 18.33
C VAL A 274 36.30 3.01 17.23
N PHE A 275 37.05 3.53 16.26
CA PHE A 275 36.49 4.27 15.12
C PHE A 275 35.55 3.39 14.29
N ASP A 276 35.97 2.18 13.93
CA ASP A 276 35.12 1.23 13.19
C ASP A 276 33.93 0.74 14.02
N GLU A 277 34.10 0.33 15.29
CA GLU A 277 32.98 -0.10 16.15
C GLU A 277 31.92 1.01 16.28
N ASN A 278 32.33 2.27 16.49
CA ASN A 278 31.39 3.40 16.57
C ASN A 278 30.74 3.73 15.21
N LYS A 279 31.44 3.53 14.10
CA LYS A 279 30.91 3.71 12.73
C LYS A 279 29.88 2.62 12.37
N GLU A 280 30.00 1.39 12.89
CA GLU A 280 28.95 0.36 12.76
C GLU A 280 27.76 0.60 13.71
N ASP A 281 28.01 1.13 14.93
CA ASP A 281 26.94 1.55 15.85
C ASP A 281 26.09 2.70 15.24
N ASP A 282 26.71 3.68 14.58
CA ASP A 282 26.02 4.77 13.89
C ASP A 282 25.19 4.28 12.68
N LEU A 283 25.69 3.31 11.90
CA LEU A 283 24.90 2.65 10.84
C LEU A 283 23.68 1.95 11.43
N THR A 284 23.84 1.30 12.58
CA THR A 284 22.76 0.62 13.28
C THR A 284 21.71 1.62 13.77
N GLU A 285 22.10 2.79 14.29
CA GLU A 285 21.17 3.86 14.68
C GLU A 285 20.45 4.48 13.47
N LEU A 286 21.17 4.74 12.38
CA LEU A 286 20.62 5.25 11.11
C LEU A 286 19.62 4.27 10.48
N SER A 287 19.92 2.97 10.52
CA SER A 287 19.02 1.91 10.04
C SER A 287 17.74 1.80 10.88
N HIS A 288 17.81 2.00 12.21
CA HIS A 288 16.62 2.06 13.04
C HIS A 288 15.75 3.28 12.68
N ARG A 289 16.35 4.47 12.51
CA ARG A 289 15.62 5.67 12.07
C ARG A 289 14.89 5.48 10.74
N LEU A 290 15.47 4.74 9.78
CA LEU A 290 14.79 4.37 8.54
C LEU A 290 13.62 3.40 8.76
N ASN A 291 13.75 2.46 9.70
CA ASN A 291 12.66 1.55 10.06
C ASN A 291 11.52 2.26 10.80
N ASP A 292 11.82 3.23 11.67
CA ASP A 292 10.83 4.09 12.33
C ASP A 292 10.08 4.93 11.29
N ILE A 293 10.80 5.56 10.36
CA ILE A 293 10.22 6.28 9.20
C ILE A 293 9.28 5.37 8.39
N ARG A 294 9.69 4.13 8.09
CA ARG A 294 8.89 3.12 7.38
C ARG A 294 7.69 2.60 8.21
N ALA A 295 7.66 2.83 9.52
CA ALA A 295 6.57 2.42 10.40
C ALA A 295 5.55 3.55 10.66
N GLU A 296 6.02 4.80 10.72
CA GLU A 296 5.20 6.00 10.94
C GLU A 296 4.58 6.56 9.65
N MET A 297 5.29 6.55 8.51
CA MET A 297 4.78 7.04 7.21
C MET A 297 4.61 5.89 6.21
N ASP A 298 3.37 5.45 5.97
CA ASP A 298 3.02 4.45 4.94
C ASP A 298 2.25 5.01 3.72
N ASP A 299 1.91 6.32 3.70
CA ASP A 299 1.43 7.01 2.49
C ASP A 299 2.58 7.62 1.65
N MET A 300 2.49 7.43 0.34
CA MET A 300 3.42 7.98 -0.64
C MET A 300 3.30 9.50 -0.80
N ASN A 301 2.10 10.08 -0.63
CA ASN A 301 1.87 11.50 -0.87
C ASN A 301 2.43 12.35 0.28
N GLU A 302 2.27 11.91 1.53
CA GLU A 302 2.90 12.52 2.72
C GLU A 302 4.43 12.58 2.57
N VAL A 303 5.07 11.45 2.27
CA VAL A 303 6.53 11.39 2.05
C VAL A 303 6.97 12.28 0.88
N TYR A 304 6.22 12.29 -0.23
CA TYR A 304 6.50 13.19 -1.36
C TYR A 304 6.41 14.67 -0.97
N HIS A 305 5.37 15.07 -0.23
CA HIS A 305 5.20 16.46 0.19
C HIS A 305 6.28 16.90 1.18
N LEU A 306 6.70 16.03 2.09
CA LEU A 306 7.81 16.29 3.01
C LEU A 306 9.13 16.50 2.25
N LEU A 307 9.46 15.60 1.31
CA LEU A 307 10.66 15.71 0.46
C LEU A 307 10.63 16.94 -0.45
N TYR A 308 9.49 17.26 -1.05
CA TYR A 308 9.31 18.46 -1.87
C TYR A 308 9.54 19.73 -1.04
N ASN A 309 8.89 19.86 0.12
CA ASN A 309 9.05 21.02 1.00
C ASN A 309 10.48 21.17 1.54
N MET A 310 11.22 20.07 1.71
CA MET A 310 12.62 20.07 2.14
C MET A 310 13.61 20.48 1.03
N LEU A 311 13.30 20.19 -0.24
CA LEU A 311 14.21 20.41 -1.37
C LEU A 311 13.85 21.61 -2.25
N LYS A 312 12.63 22.15 -2.13
CA LYS A 312 12.16 23.34 -2.86
C LYS A 312 13.06 24.55 -2.60
N ASP A 313 13.29 25.35 -3.64
CA ASP A 313 14.15 26.54 -3.66
C ASP A 313 15.64 26.23 -3.38
N THR A 314 16.04 24.95 -3.39
CA THR A 314 17.43 24.50 -3.26
C THR A 314 18.01 24.02 -4.60
N ALA A 315 19.35 23.94 -4.69
CA ALA A 315 20.02 23.34 -5.83
C ALA A 315 19.66 21.86 -6.09
N ALA A 316 19.06 21.17 -5.12
CA ALA A 316 18.66 19.77 -5.23
C ALA A 316 17.30 19.56 -5.96
N GLU A 317 16.44 20.58 -6.02
CA GLU A 317 15.05 20.47 -6.52
C GLU A 317 14.97 19.86 -7.93
N ASN A 318 15.80 20.36 -8.85
CA ASN A 318 15.84 19.90 -10.24
C ASN A 318 16.25 18.42 -10.38
N TYR A 319 17.03 17.88 -9.44
CA TYR A 319 17.43 16.47 -9.43
C TYR A 319 16.28 15.57 -8.95
N LEU A 320 15.50 15.98 -7.94
CA LEU A 320 14.29 15.25 -7.55
C LEU A 320 13.27 15.23 -8.71
N LEU A 321 13.02 16.38 -9.35
CA LEU A 321 12.14 16.47 -10.51
C LEU A 321 12.59 15.53 -11.64
N SER A 322 13.90 15.51 -11.94
CA SER A 322 14.49 14.60 -12.93
C SER A 322 14.28 13.12 -12.57
N ILE A 323 14.52 12.72 -11.32
CA ILE A 323 14.31 11.33 -10.85
C ILE A 323 12.85 10.90 -11.05
N LEU A 324 11.90 11.75 -10.66
CA LEU A 324 10.46 11.47 -10.82
C LEU A 324 10.06 11.38 -12.30
N GLN A 325 10.63 12.21 -13.18
CA GLN A 325 10.42 12.12 -14.62
C GLN A 325 10.96 10.80 -15.20
N HIS A 326 12.11 10.31 -14.75
CA HIS A 326 12.65 9.02 -15.19
C HIS A 326 11.77 7.84 -14.75
N PHE A 327 11.11 7.91 -13.58
CA PHE A 327 10.16 6.88 -13.15
C PHE A 327 8.90 6.77 -14.04
N LEU A 328 8.55 7.82 -14.78
CA LEU A 328 7.47 7.78 -15.78
C LEU A 328 7.84 6.99 -17.05
N LEU A 329 9.14 6.74 -17.28
CA LEU A 329 9.66 6.02 -18.45
C LEU A 329 9.74 4.50 -18.23
N ILE A 330 9.52 4.02 -16.99
CA ILE A 330 9.57 2.59 -16.66
C ILE A 330 8.37 1.88 -17.31
N ARG A 331 8.65 0.90 -18.17
CA ARG A 331 7.64 0.18 -18.96
C ARG A 331 6.64 -0.56 -18.07
N ASN A 332 5.36 -0.53 -18.45
CA ASN A 332 4.27 -1.10 -17.66
C ASN A 332 4.09 -2.62 -17.87
N ASP A 333 5.12 -3.39 -17.52
CA ASP A 333 5.09 -4.86 -17.48
C ASP A 333 4.88 -5.37 -16.04
N TYR A 334 4.06 -6.41 -15.87
CA TYR A 334 3.65 -6.91 -14.55
C TYR A 334 4.80 -7.49 -13.71
N TYR A 335 5.74 -8.23 -14.34
CA TYR A 335 6.83 -8.90 -13.63
C TYR A 335 8.12 -8.07 -13.58
N ILE A 336 8.39 -7.30 -14.64
CA ILE A 336 9.62 -6.52 -14.81
C ILE A 336 9.54 -5.17 -14.10
N ARG A 337 8.38 -4.48 -14.10
CA ARG A 337 8.24 -3.15 -13.45
C ARG A 337 8.57 -3.17 -11.95
N PRO A 338 8.16 -4.18 -11.15
CA PRO A 338 8.61 -4.29 -9.76
C PRO A 338 10.13 -4.45 -9.62
N GLN A 339 10.81 -5.14 -10.54
CA GLN A 339 12.27 -5.31 -10.45
C GLN A 339 13.02 -4.02 -10.73
N TYR A 340 12.53 -3.16 -11.64
CA TYR A 340 13.10 -1.81 -11.82
C TYR A 340 13.03 -0.99 -10.54
N TYR A 341 11.86 -0.92 -9.88
CA TYR A 341 11.74 -0.20 -8.61
C TYR A 341 12.57 -0.84 -7.49
N LYS A 342 12.70 -2.18 -7.48
CA LYS A 342 13.56 -2.89 -6.51
C LYS A 342 15.05 -2.60 -6.70
N ILE A 343 15.54 -2.57 -7.94
CA ILE A 343 16.93 -2.19 -8.24
C ILE A 343 17.16 -0.72 -7.89
N VAL A 344 16.19 0.16 -8.14
CA VAL A 344 16.24 1.57 -7.71
C VAL A 344 16.26 1.70 -6.18
N GLU A 345 15.42 0.97 -5.45
CA GLU A 345 15.40 0.99 -3.98
C GLU A 345 16.71 0.46 -3.38
N GLU A 346 17.23 -0.65 -3.91
CA GLU A 346 18.55 -1.18 -3.52
C GLU A 346 19.66 -0.17 -3.82
N CYS A 347 19.67 0.48 -5.00
CA CYS A 347 20.67 1.52 -5.33
C CYS A 347 20.54 2.75 -4.43
N VAL A 348 19.32 3.21 -4.13
CA VAL A 348 19.09 4.35 -3.22
C VAL A 348 19.51 3.99 -1.81
N SER A 349 19.14 2.81 -1.30
CA SER A 349 19.58 2.30 0.00
C SER A 349 21.11 2.18 0.07
N GLN A 350 21.77 1.65 -0.96
CA GLN A 350 23.25 1.58 -1.03
C GLN A 350 23.94 2.95 -1.17
N ILE A 351 23.25 4.00 -1.63
CA ILE A 351 23.79 5.36 -1.72
C ILE A 351 23.54 6.16 -0.44
N VAL A 352 22.35 6.05 0.16
CA VAL A 352 21.94 6.80 1.36
C VAL A 352 22.48 6.18 2.65
N LEU A 353 22.53 4.85 2.72
CA LEU A 353 23.14 4.11 3.84
C LEU A 353 24.61 3.75 3.55
N HIS A 354 25.20 4.30 2.48
CA HIS A 354 26.56 4.00 2.02
C HIS A 354 27.57 4.13 3.17
N CYS A 355 28.30 3.05 3.48
CA CYS A 355 29.33 3.02 4.52
C CYS A 355 28.95 3.78 5.81
N SER A 356 27.78 3.49 6.40
CA SER A 356 27.30 4.16 7.63
C SER A 356 26.89 5.63 7.47
N GLY A 357 26.44 6.03 6.27
CA GLY A 357 26.15 7.43 5.96
C GLY A 357 27.40 8.24 5.61
N MET A 358 28.50 7.59 5.24
CA MET A 358 29.73 8.25 4.77
C MET A 358 29.59 8.72 3.32
N ASP A 359 29.89 10.02 3.11
CA ASP A 359 29.96 10.68 1.81
C ASP A 359 30.55 9.78 0.71
N PRO A 360 29.81 9.50 -0.39
CA PRO A 360 30.36 8.80 -1.53
C PRO A 360 31.51 9.58 -2.17
N ASP A 361 32.53 8.87 -2.64
CA ASP A 361 33.70 9.49 -3.26
C ASP A 361 33.46 9.69 -4.77
N PHE A 362 32.88 10.84 -5.08
CA PHE A 362 32.50 11.21 -6.45
C PHE A 362 33.70 11.45 -7.38
N LYS A 363 34.94 11.54 -6.88
CA LYS A 363 36.14 11.82 -7.69
C LYS A 363 36.49 10.69 -8.67
N TYR A 364 36.08 9.46 -8.37
CA TYR A 364 36.46 8.26 -9.14
C TYR A 364 35.43 7.84 -10.21
N ARG A 365 34.26 8.48 -10.29
CA ARG A 365 33.18 8.06 -11.19
C ARG A 365 33.28 8.73 -12.57
N GLN A 366 34.12 8.16 -13.43
CA GLN A 366 33.72 8.04 -14.84
C GLN A 366 32.38 7.26 -14.88
N ARG A 367 31.57 7.48 -15.93
CA ARG A 367 30.13 7.10 -16.00
C ARG A 367 29.86 5.70 -15.42
N LEU A 368 28.82 5.58 -14.59
CA LEU A 368 28.28 4.27 -14.18
C LEU A 368 27.66 3.57 -15.40
N ASP A 369 28.48 2.76 -16.07
CA ASP A 369 28.05 1.85 -17.12
C ASP A 369 27.88 0.46 -16.50
N ILE A 370 26.70 0.23 -15.91
CA ILE A 370 26.35 -1.02 -15.21
C ILE A 370 25.20 -1.68 -15.97
N ASP A 371 25.47 -2.83 -16.58
CA ASP A 371 24.43 -3.63 -17.22
C ASP A 371 23.59 -4.38 -16.17
N PHE A 372 22.36 -3.91 -15.96
CA PHE A 372 21.38 -4.54 -15.08
C PHE A 372 20.54 -5.62 -15.77
N THR A 373 20.71 -5.89 -17.07
CA THR A 373 19.85 -6.81 -17.85
C THR A 373 19.80 -8.21 -17.21
N HIS A 374 20.96 -8.80 -16.94
CA HIS A 374 21.05 -10.11 -16.29
C HIS A 374 20.54 -10.13 -14.84
N LEU A 375 20.61 -8.99 -14.12
CA LEU A 375 20.03 -8.86 -12.77
C LEU A 375 18.50 -8.82 -12.82
N ILE A 376 17.93 -8.09 -13.78
CA ILE A 376 16.46 -8.03 -14.00
C ILE A 376 15.94 -9.42 -14.36
N ASP A 377 16.56 -10.11 -15.31
CA ASP A 377 16.15 -11.47 -15.71
C ASP A 377 16.25 -12.47 -14.55
N SER A 378 17.33 -12.41 -13.76
CA SER A 378 17.50 -13.24 -12.56
C SER A 378 16.40 -12.98 -11.52
N CYS A 379 16.07 -11.71 -11.26
CA CYS A 379 15.02 -11.33 -10.32
C CYS A 379 13.61 -11.72 -10.81
N VAL A 380 13.31 -11.56 -12.10
CA VAL A 380 12.05 -12.00 -12.72
C VAL A 380 11.89 -13.52 -12.63
N ASN A 381 12.96 -14.28 -12.91
CA ASN A 381 12.92 -15.73 -12.81
C ASN A 381 12.76 -16.21 -11.36
N LYS A 382 13.43 -15.55 -10.39
CA LYS A 382 13.26 -15.84 -8.95
C LYS A 382 11.82 -15.61 -8.49
N ALA A 383 11.21 -14.47 -8.86
CA ALA A 383 9.82 -14.17 -8.51
C ALA A 383 8.82 -15.19 -9.07
N LYS A 384 9.03 -15.67 -10.31
CA LYS A 384 8.20 -16.74 -10.91
C LYS A 384 8.34 -18.08 -10.20
N VAL A 385 9.55 -18.42 -9.72
CA VAL A 385 9.77 -19.63 -8.91
C VAL A 385 9.04 -19.51 -7.58
N GLU A 386 9.19 -18.39 -6.86
CA GLU A 386 8.52 -18.16 -5.58
C GLU A 386 6.98 -18.20 -5.71
N GLU A 387 6.41 -17.61 -6.78
CA GLU A 387 4.98 -17.71 -7.11
C GLU A 387 4.54 -19.17 -7.34
N SER A 388 5.37 -19.99 -7.98
CA SER A 388 5.07 -21.39 -8.27
C SER A 388 5.20 -22.31 -7.05
N GLU A 389 6.20 -22.08 -6.18
CA GLU A 389 6.39 -22.79 -4.92
C GLU A 389 5.26 -22.50 -3.94
N GLN A 390 4.80 -21.25 -3.86
CA GLN A 390 3.68 -20.86 -3.00
C GLN A 390 2.35 -21.49 -3.45
N LYS A 391 2.07 -21.53 -4.77
CA LYS A 391 0.92 -22.26 -5.32
C LYS A 391 1.00 -23.77 -5.08
N ALA A 392 2.19 -24.37 -5.18
CA ALA A 392 2.38 -25.78 -4.86
C ALA A 392 2.11 -26.09 -3.38
N ALA A 393 2.50 -25.20 -2.46
CA ALA A 393 2.19 -25.32 -1.03
C ALA A 393 0.67 -25.21 -0.75
N GLU A 394 -0.05 -24.30 -1.42
CA GLU A 394 -1.51 -24.20 -1.32
C GLU A 394 -2.22 -25.46 -1.83
N PHE A 395 -1.77 -26.05 -2.94
CA PHE A 395 -2.31 -27.31 -3.44
C PHE A 395 -2.00 -28.49 -2.51
N SER A 396 -0.81 -28.55 -1.91
CA SER A 396 -0.49 -29.57 -0.89
C SER A 396 -1.43 -29.47 0.30
N LYS A 397 -1.61 -28.26 0.87
CA LYS A 397 -2.49 -28.04 2.02
C LYS A 397 -3.93 -28.47 1.75
N LYS A 398 -4.47 -28.15 0.56
CA LYS A 398 -5.82 -28.61 0.14
C LYS A 398 -5.90 -30.12 -0.04
N PHE A 399 -4.83 -30.76 -0.54
CA PHE A 399 -4.77 -32.22 -0.66
C PHE A 399 -4.77 -32.89 0.73
N ASP A 400 -4.00 -32.36 1.68
CA ASP A 400 -3.94 -32.86 3.05
C ASP A 400 -5.31 -32.71 3.76
N GLU A 401 -6.00 -31.58 3.56
CA GLU A 401 -7.35 -31.31 4.08
C GLU A 401 -8.41 -32.29 3.52
N GLU A 402 -8.45 -32.48 2.19
CA GLU A 402 -9.32 -33.48 1.52
C GLU A 402 -8.99 -34.92 1.96
N PHE A 403 -7.71 -35.25 2.13
CA PHE A 403 -7.28 -36.57 2.57
C PHE A 403 -7.70 -36.87 4.03
N THR A 404 -7.66 -35.87 4.91
CA THR A 404 -8.18 -35.98 6.28
C THR A 404 -9.70 -36.16 6.27
N ALA A 405 -10.45 -35.31 5.58
CA ALA A 405 -11.90 -35.42 5.48
C ALA A 405 -12.36 -36.80 4.93
N ARG A 406 -11.60 -37.36 3.98
CA ARG A 406 -11.85 -38.71 3.44
C ARG A 406 -11.64 -39.82 4.47
N GLN A 407 -10.65 -39.72 5.35
CA GLN A 407 -10.46 -40.68 6.45
C GLN A 407 -11.58 -40.58 7.50
N GLU A 408 -11.98 -39.37 7.89
CA GLU A 408 -13.07 -39.16 8.84
C GLU A 408 -14.39 -39.74 8.31
N ALA A 409 -14.69 -39.53 7.02
CA ALA A 409 -15.84 -40.12 6.35
C ALA A 409 -15.80 -41.66 6.33
N GLN A 410 -14.63 -42.28 6.13
CA GLN A 410 -14.50 -43.74 6.20
C GLN A 410 -14.69 -44.28 7.63
N ALA A 411 -14.16 -43.60 8.66
CA ALA A 411 -14.32 -44.02 10.05
C ALA A 411 -15.78 -43.91 10.54
N GLU A 412 -16.49 -42.86 10.14
CA GLU A 412 -17.92 -42.69 10.44
C GLU A 412 -18.80 -43.70 9.66
N LEU A 413 -18.41 -44.08 8.45
CA LEU A 413 -19.09 -45.14 7.69
C LEU A 413 -18.91 -46.52 8.36
N GLN A 414 -17.71 -46.85 8.84
CA GLN A 414 -17.46 -48.10 9.58
C GLN A 414 -18.30 -48.19 10.86
N LYS A 415 -18.39 -47.13 11.67
CA LYS A 415 -19.28 -47.10 12.85
C LYS A 415 -20.74 -47.37 12.50
N ARG A 416 -21.20 -46.92 11.33
CA ARG A 416 -22.58 -47.16 10.87
C ARG A 416 -22.78 -48.61 10.41
N GLU A 417 -21.80 -49.21 9.75
CA GLU A 417 -21.84 -50.65 9.41
C GLU A 417 -21.83 -51.55 10.66
N GLU A 418 -21.03 -51.20 11.69
CA GLU A 418 -21.05 -51.90 12.99
C GLU A 418 -22.42 -51.78 13.67
N LYS A 419 -22.99 -50.57 13.70
CA LYS A 419 -24.30 -50.33 14.31
C LYS A 419 -25.47 -50.96 13.55
N ILE A 420 -25.35 -51.11 12.23
CA ILE A 420 -26.31 -51.88 11.43
C ILE A 420 -26.27 -53.36 11.84
N LYS A 421 -25.10 -53.98 11.96
CA LYS A 421 -24.97 -55.39 12.43
C LYS A 421 -25.51 -55.59 13.84
N GLU A 422 -25.31 -54.62 14.72
CA GLU A 422 -25.84 -54.63 16.08
C GLU A 422 -27.39 -54.67 16.08
N LEU A 423 -28.03 -53.79 15.29
CA LEU A 423 -29.48 -53.76 15.10
C LEU A 423 -30.04 -54.98 14.35
N GLU A 424 -29.33 -55.51 13.36
CA GLU A 424 -29.70 -56.76 12.67
C GLU A 424 -29.71 -57.95 13.65
N THR A 425 -28.74 -58.00 14.56
CA THR A 425 -28.65 -59.02 15.61
C THR A 425 -29.81 -58.89 16.60
N GLU A 426 -30.17 -57.68 17.00
CA GLU A 426 -31.33 -57.39 17.88
C GLU A 426 -32.66 -57.78 17.21
N ILE A 427 -32.86 -57.44 15.93
CA ILE A 427 -34.01 -57.85 15.13
C ILE A 427 -34.09 -59.38 15.03
N GLN A 428 -32.97 -60.07 14.88
CA GLN A 428 -32.94 -61.53 14.82
C GLN A 428 -33.31 -62.17 16.16
N GLN A 429 -32.86 -61.60 17.29
CA GLN A 429 -33.29 -62.06 18.63
C GLN A 429 -34.78 -61.84 18.88
N LEU A 430 -35.32 -60.68 18.51
CA LEU A 430 -36.75 -60.35 18.64
C LEU A 430 -37.65 -61.30 17.82
N ARG A 431 -37.21 -61.70 16.63
CA ARG A 431 -37.92 -62.70 15.80
C ARG A 431 -38.05 -64.08 16.48
N THR A 432 -37.10 -64.46 17.33
CA THR A 432 -37.13 -65.76 18.05
C THR A 432 -38.21 -65.88 19.14
N GLN A 433 -38.88 -64.79 19.54
CA GLN A 433 -39.93 -64.82 20.57
C GLN A 433 -41.36 -64.69 20.00
N GLY A 434 -41.51 -64.50 18.69
CA GLY A 434 -42.80 -64.29 18.01
C GLY A 434 -43.40 -65.54 17.37
N HIS A 435 -44.09 -66.37 18.18
CA HIS A 435 -45.11 -67.39 17.81
C HIS A 435 -45.16 -67.93 16.36
N GLY A 436 -44.99 -69.26 16.20
CA GLY A 436 -45.27 -69.95 14.93
C GLY A 436 -46.70 -70.47 14.78
N LEU A 437 -47.16 -70.62 13.53
CA LEU A 437 -48.18 -71.56 13.04
C LEU A 437 -48.16 -71.63 11.49
N SER A 438 -48.79 -72.64 10.89
CA SER A 438 -48.75 -73.09 9.47
C SER A 438 -48.97 -72.02 8.35
N GLY A 439 -48.56 -72.22 7.09
CA GLY A 439 -47.82 -73.33 6.42
C GLY A 439 -48.06 -73.42 4.89
N SER A 440 -47.23 -74.20 4.15
CA SER A 440 -47.29 -74.58 2.69
C SER A 440 -47.23 -73.46 1.61
N SER A 441 -46.62 -73.60 0.41
CA SER A 441 -45.75 -74.65 -0.18
C SER A 441 -44.89 -74.15 -1.38
N GLU A 442 -43.70 -74.75 -1.54
CA GLU A 442 -42.96 -75.16 -2.78
C GLU A 442 -42.76 -74.24 -4.04
N ILE A 443 -41.49 -73.81 -4.28
CA ILE A 443 -40.55 -74.14 -5.43
C ILE A 443 -41.01 -73.93 -6.92
N PRO A 444 -40.18 -73.55 -7.97
CA PRO A 444 -38.74 -73.15 -8.10
C PRO A 444 -38.47 -71.80 -8.90
N GLY A 445 -37.20 -71.51 -9.28
CA GLY A 445 -36.76 -70.55 -10.35
C GLY A 445 -35.91 -71.27 -11.45
N PRO A 446 -34.89 -70.69 -12.16
CA PRO A 446 -34.50 -69.30 -12.53
C PRO A 446 -34.46 -69.09 -14.10
N PRO A 447 -33.84 -68.03 -14.70
CA PRO A 447 -32.47 -68.14 -15.30
C PRO A 447 -31.63 -66.81 -15.40
N LEU A 448 -30.57 -66.78 -16.24
CA LEU A 448 -29.43 -65.81 -16.29
C LEU A 448 -29.28 -64.98 -17.62
N PRO A 449 -28.40 -63.94 -17.69
CA PRO A 449 -28.25 -62.98 -18.82
C PRO A 449 -26.96 -63.12 -19.69
N PRO A 450 -26.87 -62.39 -20.84
CA PRO A 450 -25.59 -61.92 -21.41
C PRO A 450 -25.67 -60.45 -22.01
N PRO A 451 -24.71 -59.88 -22.80
CA PRO A 451 -23.56 -59.09 -22.29
C PRO A 451 -23.25 -57.73 -23.00
N LEU A 452 -22.17 -57.03 -22.57
CA LEU A 452 -21.59 -55.76 -23.10
C LEU A 452 -20.40 -55.97 -24.07
N PRO A 453 -20.08 -55.03 -25.01
CA PRO A 453 -18.95 -54.06 -24.87
C PRO A 453 -19.15 -52.70 -25.63
N GLY A 454 -18.28 -51.65 -25.64
CA GLY A 454 -17.01 -51.32 -24.94
C GLY A 454 -16.24 -50.09 -25.56
N ALA A 455 -15.17 -49.59 -24.89
CA ALA A 455 -14.19 -48.52 -25.28
C ALA A 455 -14.68 -47.03 -25.37
N GLY A 456 -13.89 -45.95 -25.19
CA GLY A 456 -12.46 -45.76 -24.79
C GLY A 456 -12.06 -44.25 -24.54
N PRO A 457 -10.80 -43.90 -24.12
CA PRO A 457 -10.38 -42.56 -23.58
C PRO A 457 -9.12 -41.91 -24.28
N PRO A 458 -8.43 -40.81 -23.83
CA PRO A 458 -8.80 -39.56 -23.10
C PRO A 458 -8.37 -38.19 -23.82
N PRO A 459 -7.53 -37.22 -23.33
CA PRO A 459 -7.80 -35.74 -23.38
C PRO A 459 -6.63 -34.88 -24.01
N PRO A 460 -6.22 -33.61 -23.67
CA PRO A 460 -6.75 -32.52 -22.79
C PRO A 460 -6.91 -31.04 -23.34
N PRO A 461 -6.09 -29.95 -23.08
CA PRO A 461 -6.60 -28.72 -22.38
C PRO A 461 -6.81 -27.31 -23.09
N PRO A 462 -5.94 -26.26 -23.05
CA PRO A 462 -6.36 -24.82 -22.90
C PRO A 462 -5.71 -23.84 -23.94
N PRO A 463 -5.55 -22.48 -23.77
CA PRO A 463 -6.11 -21.40 -22.89
C PRO A 463 -6.80 -20.27 -23.76
N PRO A 464 -6.84 -18.92 -23.50
CA PRO A 464 -6.57 -18.02 -22.35
C PRO A 464 -7.69 -16.94 -22.10
N ALA A 465 -7.32 -15.71 -21.66
CA ALA A 465 -8.15 -14.47 -21.44
C ALA A 465 -7.30 -13.21 -21.85
N PRO A 466 -7.53 -11.90 -21.49
CA PRO A 466 -8.50 -11.18 -20.60
C PRO A 466 -9.26 -10.06 -21.42
N PRO A 467 -9.67 -8.82 -21.00
CA PRO A 467 -9.62 -8.07 -19.71
C PRO A 467 -10.88 -7.21 -19.34
N LEU A 468 -10.69 -6.24 -18.41
CA LEU A 468 -11.59 -5.17 -17.92
C LEU A 468 -10.88 -3.78 -18.15
N PRO A 469 -11.08 -2.63 -17.43
CA PRO A 469 -12.12 -2.15 -16.47
C PRO A 469 -12.55 -0.65 -16.63
N ARG A 470 -13.28 -0.12 -15.62
CA ARG A 470 -13.54 1.31 -15.24
C ARG A 470 -14.72 2.03 -15.93
N GLY A 471 -15.50 2.88 -15.25
CA GLY A 471 -15.53 3.26 -13.81
C GLY A 471 -16.69 4.24 -13.46
N GLY A 472 -16.98 4.46 -12.17
CA GLY A 472 -18.02 5.40 -11.65
C GLY A 472 -17.60 6.89 -11.69
N PRO A 473 -18.32 7.86 -11.03
CA PRO A 473 -19.15 7.72 -9.81
C PRO A 473 -20.59 8.34 -9.88
N PRO A 474 -21.39 8.37 -8.78
CA PRO A 474 -22.85 8.63 -8.80
C PRO A 474 -23.31 10.02 -8.20
N PRO A 475 -24.42 10.22 -7.43
CA PRO A 475 -25.43 11.28 -7.71
C PRO A 475 -25.61 12.35 -6.59
N PRO A 476 -26.67 13.20 -6.65
CA PRO A 476 -27.67 13.14 -5.57
C PRO A 476 -29.15 13.39 -5.99
N PRO A 477 -30.17 13.09 -5.14
CA PRO A 477 -31.61 13.12 -5.49
C PRO A 477 -32.43 14.21 -4.70
N PRO A 478 -33.72 14.07 -4.27
CA PRO A 478 -34.74 15.11 -4.51
C PRO A 478 -35.43 15.66 -3.23
N PRO A 479 -36.55 16.42 -3.38
CA PRO A 479 -37.73 16.10 -2.55
C PRO A 479 -39.11 16.18 -3.26
N LEU A 480 -40.01 15.31 -2.81
CA LEU A 480 -41.49 15.34 -2.92
C LEU A 480 -42.09 15.89 -1.58
N PRO A 481 -43.41 15.92 -1.27
CA PRO A 481 -44.63 15.49 -2.00
C PRO A 481 -45.78 16.54 -2.04
N GLY A 482 -46.97 16.22 -2.62
CA GLY A 482 -48.11 17.18 -2.65
C GLY A 482 -49.44 16.72 -3.30
N VAL A 483 -50.04 15.65 -2.78
CA VAL A 483 -51.38 15.05 -3.04
C VAL A 483 -52.49 15.97 -3.63
N HIS A 484 -53.22 15.52 -4.68
CA HIS A 484 -54.69 15.23 -4.72
C HIS A 484 -55.16 14.89 -6.16
N GLY A 485 -56.16 14.00 -6.31
CA GLY A 485 -56.49 13.36 -7.60
C GLY A 485 -57.72 13.91 -8.34
N ILE A 486 -58.06 13.29 -9.49
CA ILE A 486 -59.41 13.02 -10.04
C ILE A 486 -59.28 12.12 -11.30
N ALA A 487 -60.39 11.55 -11.78
CA ALA A 487 -60.49 10.40 -12.69
C ALA A 487 -60.08 10.60 -14.17
N SER A 488 -59.98 9.46 -14.88
CA SER A 488 -59.67 9.27 -16.31
C SER A 488 -60.73 9.87 -17.26
N PRO A 489 -60.43 10.04 -18.58
CA PRO A 489 -60.54 8.92 -19.52
C PRO A 489 -59.46 8.83 -20.62
N LEU A 490 -59.43 7.69 -21.34
CA LEU A 490 -58.65 7.47 -22.57
C LEU A 490 -59.35 8.06 -23.81
N PRO A 491 -58.58 8.56 -24.79
CA PRO A 491 -58.69 8.04 -26.17
C PRO A 491 -57.29 7.70 -26.75
N LEU A 492 -57.07 6.51 -27.32
CA LEU A 492 -57.46 6.02 -28.67
C LEU A 492 -56.72 6.69 -29.85
N PHE A 493 -55.97 5.84 -30.57
CA PHE A 493 -55.42 5.93 -31.95
C PHE A 493 -55.01 7.29 -32.55
N GLY A 494 -53.72 7.38 -32.93
CA GLY A 494 -53.22 8.42 -33.82
C GLY A 494 -53.29 8.05 -35.31
N GLY A 495 -53.18 9.05 -36.18
CA GLY A 495 -52.96 8.91 -37.62
C GLY A 495 -51.85 9.86 -38.11
N PRO A 496 -51.13 9.53 -39.21
CA PRO A 496 -50.05 10.37 -39.71
C PRO A 496 -50.58 11.60 -40.49
N PRO A 497 -49.90 12.76 -40.42
CA PRO A 497 -50.24 13.93 -41.23
C PRO A 497 -49.80 13.77 -42.71
N PRO A 498 -50.43 14.49 -43.65
CA PRO A 498 -50.16 14.37 -45.09
C PRO A 498 -48.84 15.06 -45.53
N PRO A 499 -48.29 14.68 -46.70
CA PRO A 499 -47.12 15.33 -47.28
C PRO A 499 -47.45 16.70 -47.90
N PRO A 500 -46.55 17.71 -47.83
CA PRO A 500 -46.76 19.01 -48.45
C PRO A 500 -46.46 19.00 -49.97
N PRO A 501 -47.13 19.84 -50.78
CA PRO A 501 -46.89 19.95 -52.22
C PRO A 501 -45.58 20.69 -52.54
N LEU A 502 -45.05 20.46 -53.75
CA LEU A 502 -43.76 21.00 -54.19
C LEU A 502 -43.91 22.38 -54.85
N GLY A 503 -43.33 23.42 -54.22
CA GLY A 503 -42.97 24.69 -54.86
C GLY A 503 -44.06 25.77 -54.94
N GLY A 504 -43.77 26.96 -54.39
CA GLY A 504 -44.62 28.15 -54.59
C GLY A 504 -44.47 29.24 -53.53
N VAL A 505 -43.46 30.11 -53.67
CA VAL A 505 -43.29 31.43 -53.01
C VAL A 505 -43.19 31.43 -51.46
N PRO A 506 -42.20 32.11 -50.85
CA PRO A 506 -42.17 32.25 -49.38
C PRO A 506 -43.30 33.18 -48.88
N PRO A 507 -44.05 32.81 -47.82
CA PRO A 507 -45.00 33.72 -47.19
C PRO A 507 -44.27 34.87 -46.46
N PRO A 508 -44.93 36.01 -46.22
CA PRO A 508 -44.36 37.11 -45.47
C PRO A 508 -44.02 36.70 -44.02
N PRO A 509 -43.05 37.35 -43.36
CA PRO A 509 -42.65 37.00 -42.00
C PRO A 509 -43.83 37.15 -41.03
N PRO A 510 -44.24 36.09 -40.30
CA PRO A 510 -45.27 36.20 -39.28
C PRO A 510 -44.84 37.17 -38.18
N GLY A 511 -45.80 37.97 -37.68
CA GLY A 511 -45.59 38.79 -36.50
C GLY A 511 -45.17 37.94 -35.30
N ALA A 512 -44.40 38.54 -34.38
CA ALA A 512 -43.90 37.83 -33.21
C ALA A 512 -45.05 37.26 -32.38
N LEU A 513 -45.09 35.92 -32.26
CA LEU A 513 -45.91 35.24 -31.27
C LEU A 513 -45.26 35.44 -29.91
N ASP A 514 -45.99 36.02 -28.95
CA ASP A 514 -45.50 36.14 -27.59
C ASP A 514 -45.24 34.75 -26.99
N LEU A 515 -44.03 34.54 -26.48
CA LEU A 515 -43.67 33.31 -25.80
C LEU A 515 -44.21 33.34 -24.36
N PRO A 516 -44.73 32.22 -23.84
CA PRO A 516 -45.34 32.18 -22.53
C PRO A 516 -44.32 32.49 -21.42
N TYR A 517 -44.83 32.97 -20.28
CA TYR A 517 -44.04 33.30 -19.08
C TYR A 517 -42.92 34.33 -19.32
N GLY A 518 -43.06 35.19 -20.34
CA GLY A 518 -42.11 36.27 -20.62
C GLY A 518 -40.76 35.82 -21.20
N MET A 519 -40.68 34.60 -21.75
CA MET A 519 -39.46 34.14 -22.42
C MET A 519 -39.07 35.06 -23.60
N LYS A 520 -37.77 35.29 -23.76
CA LYS A 520 -37.23 35.88 -25.00
C LYS A 520 -36.96 34.78 -26.03
N HIS A 521 -37.14 35.12 -27.30
CA HIS A 521 -36.73 34.27 -28.41
C HIS A 521 -35.23 33.97 -28.34
N LYS A 522 -34.86 32.70 -28.56
CA LYS A 522 -33.46 32.24 -28.56
C LYS A 522 -32.66 32.80 -29.72
N LYS A 523 -31.35 32.95 -29.53
CA LYS A 523 -30.42 33.45 -30.54
C LYS A 523 -30.37 32.50 -31.74
N ILE A 524 -30.58 33.04 -32.95
CA ILE A 524 -30.52 32.26 -34.18
C ILE A 524 -29.07 32.22 -34.69
N TYR A 525 -28.42 31.08 -34.53
CA TYR A 525 -27.07 30.83 -35.04
C TYR A 525 -27.07 30.49 -36.54
N LYS A 526 -26.08 31.01 -37.28
CA LYS A 526 -25.86 30.74 -38.71
C LYS A 526 -24.43 30.18 -38.91
N PRO A 527 -24.22 28.87 -38.75
CA PRO A 527 -22.89 28.27 -38.96
C PRO A 527 -22.51 28.30 -40.45
N GLU A 528 -21.24 28.60 -40.74
CA GLU A 528 -20.70 28.66 -42.11
C GLU A 528 -20.63 27.29 -42.78
N VAL A 529 -20.44 26.23 -41.98
CA VAL A 529 -20.31 24.84 -42.44
C VAL A 529 -21.54 24.03 -42.02
N SER A 530 -22.09 23.26 -42.97
CA SER A 530 -23.18 22.33 -42.68
C SER A 530 -22.70 21.16 -41.82
N MET A 531 -23.35 20.92 -40.68
CA MET A 531 -23.01 19.86 -39.73
C MET A 531 -24.10 18.79 -39.63
N LYS A 532 -23.74 17.60 -39.15
CA LYS A 532 -24.70 16.54 -38.78
C LYS A 532 -25.65 17.07 -37.71
N ARG A 533 -26.95 16.97 -37.95
CA ARG A 533 -27.99 17.50 -37.03
C ARG A 533 -28.29 16.50 -35.92
N ILE A 534 -28.56 17.03 -34.72
CA ILE A 534 -29.13 16.26 -33.61
C ILE A 534 -30.66 16.24 -33.79
N ASN A 535 -31.24 15.05 -33.87
CA ASN A 535 -32.67 14.86 -34.09
C ASN A 535 -33.41 14.69 -32.75
N TRP A 536 -33.49 15.77 -31.96
CA TRP A 536 -34.25 15.77 -30.71
C TRP A 536 -35.76 15.98 -30.94
N SER A 537 -36.58 15.54 -29.99
CA SER A 537 -37.97 16.00 -29.87
C SER A 537 -37.96 17.40 -29.25
N LYS A 538 -38.34 18.41 -30.03
CA LYS A 538 -38.49 19.80 -29.54
C LYS A 538 -39.71 19.88 -28.61
N ILE A 539 -39.52 20.54 -27.46
CA ILE A 539 -40.63 20.96 -26.58
C ILE A 539 -41.31 22.18 -27.22
N GLU A 540 -42.63 22.15 -27.40
CA GLU A 540 -43.40 23.28 -27.92
C GLU A 540 -43.75 24.28 -26.80
N PRO A 541 -43.92 25.58 -27.09
CA PRO A 541 -44.17 26.59 -26.04
C PRO A 541 -45.37 26.28 -25.13
N LYS A 542 -46.41 25.62 -25.67
CA LYS A 542 -47.60 25.15 -24.96
C LYS A 542 -47.35 24.04 -23.92
N GLU A 543 -46.18 23.40 -23.95
CA GLU A 543 -45.77 22.30 -23.06
C GLU A 543 -44.89 22.79 -21.89
N LEU A 544 -44.52 24.08 -21.89
CA LEU A 544 -43.78 24.72 -20.81
C LEU A 544 -44.73 25.06 -19.64
N SER A 545 -44.20 24.98 -18.42
CA SER A 545 -44.89 25.41 -17.20
C SER A 545 -44.06 26.43 -16.43
N GLU A 546 -44.71 27.27 -15.63
CA GLU A 546 -44.12 28.43 -14.93
C GLU A 546 -42.93 28.08 -14.02
N ASN A 547 -42.86 26.84 -13.53
CA ASN A 547 -41.77 26.35 -12.68
C ASN A 547 -40.73 25.48 -13.43
N CYS A 548 -40.89 25.27 -14.74
CA CYS A 548 -40.02 24.37 -15.51
C CYS A 548 -38.59 24.93 -15.63
N PHE A 549 -37.61 24.02 -15.69
CA PHE A 549 -36.18 24.37 -15.77
C PHE A 549 -35.85 25.33 -16.93
N TRP A 550 -36.47 25.12 -18.09
CA TRP A 550 -36.16 25.81 -19.34
C TRP A 550 -36.37 27.33 -19.30
N LEU A 551 -37.28 27.82 -18.45
CA LEU A 551 -37.49 29.26 -18.22
C LEU A 551 -36.24 29.96 -17.65
N LYS A 552 -35.39 29.21 -16.93
CA LYS A 552 -34.18 29.74 -16.26
C LYS A 552 -32.93 29.60 -17.15
N VAL A 553 -33.03 28.98 -18.33
CA VAL A 553 -31.88 28.64 -19.18
C VAL A 553 -31.51 29.79 -20.13
N LYS A 554 -30.44 30.50 -19.78
CA LYS A 554 -29.64 31.32 -20.70
C LYS A 554 -28.50 30.45 -21.23
N GLU A 555 -28.49 30.18 -22.53
CA GLU A 555 -27.51 29.32 -23.22
C GLU A 555 -26.31 30.11 -23.73
N GLU A 556 -26.53 31.40 -23.98
CA GLU A 556 -25.58 32.38 -24.49
C GLU A 556 -24.36 32.55 -23.57
N LYS A 557 -24.48 32.18 -22.29
CA LYS A 557 -23.37 32.15 -21.31
C LYS A 557 -22.32 31.07 -21.60
N PHE A 558 -22.64 30.09 -22.45
CA PHE A 558 -21.72 29.04 -22.92
C PHE A 558 -21.25 29.29 -24.36
N GLU A 559 -21.58 30.44 -24.95
CA GLU A 559 -21.18 30.78 -26.31
C GLU A 559 -19.67 31.03 -26.38
N ASN A 560 -18.96 30.17 -27.12
CA ASN A 560 -17.51 30.26 -27.30
C ASN A 560 -17.16 29.96 -28.78
N PRO A 561 -16.47 30.88 -29.50
CA PRO A 561 -16.02 30.65 -30.88
C PRO A 561 -15.20 29.37 -31.07
N ASP A 562 -14.32 29.02 -30.13
CA ASP A 562 -13.49 27.81 -30.21
C ASP A 562 -14.33 26.52 -30.11
N LEU A 563 -15.43 26.56 -29.35
CA LEU A 563 -16.36 25.44 -29.24
C LEU A 563 -17.09 25.24 -30.57
N PHE A 564 -17.54 26.32 -31.21
CA PHE A 564 -18.17 26.27 -32.54
C PHE A 564 -17.19 25.84 -33.64
N ALA A 565 -15.94 26.30 -33.60
CA ALA A 565 -14.89 25.86 -34.54
C ALA A 565 -14.61 24.34 -34.40
N LYS A 566 -14.50 23.83 -33.17
CA LYS A 566 -14.32 22.39 -32.89
C LYS A 566 -15.54 21.56 -33.32
N LEU A 567 -16.76 22.08 -33.14
CA LEU A 567 -17.98 21.44 -33.65
C LEU A 567 -18.01 21.38 -35.18
N ALA A 568 -17.69 22.49 -35.85
CA ALA A 568 -17.63 22.55 -37.31
C ALA A 568 -16.58 21.57 -37.89
N LEU A 569 -15.38 21.52 -37.28
CA LEU A 569 -14.32 20.59 -37.68
C LEU A 569 -14.74 19.12 -37.56
N ASN A 570 -15.33 18.74 -36.42
CA ASN A 570 -15.59 17.32 -36.09
C ASN A 570 -16.90 16.78 -36.68
N PHE A 571 -17.89 17.63 -36.96
CA PHE A 571 -19.25 17.20 -37.33
C PHE A 571 -19.75 17.70 -38.68
N ALA A 572 -18.89 18.32 -39.51
CA ALA A 572 -19.23 18.69 -40.89
C ALA A 572 -19.80 17.52 -41.72
N THR A 573 -20.79 17.79 -42.58
CA THR A 573 -21.35 16.81 -43.52
C THR A 573 -20.56 16.66 -44.82
N GLN A 574 -19.53 17.49 -45.02
CA GLN A 574 -18.77 17.61 -46.27
C GLN A 574 -17.26 17.63 -46.01
N ILE A 575 -16.67 16.49 -45.67
CA ILE A 575 -15.21 16.32 -45.76
C ILE A 575 -14.88 16.03 -47.23
N LYS A 576 -14.37 17.04 -47.95
CA LYS A 576 -13.85 16.87 -49.32
C LYS A 576 -12.53 16.09 -49.29
N VAL A 577 -12.62 14.77 -49.27
CA VAL A 577 -11.45 13.88 -49.49
C VAL A 577 -11.09 13.93 -50.97
N GLN A 578 -10.07 14.73 -51.31
CA GLN A 578 -9.47 14.77 -52.64
C GLN A 578 -8.70 13.46 -52.89
N LYS A 579 -9.39 12.43 -53.40
CA LYS A 579 -8.77 11.12 -53.69
C LYS A 579 -8.35 11.01 -55.16
N ASN A 580 -7.08 11.30 -55.43
CA ASN A 580 -6.42 10.82 -56.64
C ASN A 580 -6.11 9.33 -56.46
N ALA A 581 -6.72 8.47 -57.27
CA ALA A 581 -6.30 7.08 -57.46
C ALA A 581 -6.82 6.59 -58.82
N GLU A 582 -5.91 5.98 -59.58
CA GLU A 582 -6.01 5.65 -60.99
C GLU A 582 -7.13 4.67 -61.37
N ALA A 583 -7.43 4.61 -62.67
CA ALA A 583 -8.45 3.72 -63.22
C ALA A 583 -7.98 2.26 -63.30
N PHE A 584 -8.89 1.33 -62.97
CA PHE A 584 -8.85 -0.04 -63.48
C PHE A 584 -10.13 -0.27 -64.29
N GLU A 585 -9.98 -0.68 -65.54
CA GLU A 585 -11.12 -1.07 -66.38
C GLU A 585 -11.56 -2.50 -66.04
N GLU A 586 -12.79 -2.66 -65.55
CA GLU A 586 -13.51 -3.92 -65.72
C GLU A 586 -14.90 -3.68 -66.34
N LYS A 587 -15.27 -4.58 -67.26
CA LYS A 587 -16.37 -4.41 -68.21
C LYS A 587 -17.73 -4.51 -67.52
N LYS A 588 -18.30 -3.36 -67.12
CA LYS A 588 -19.74 -3.27 -66.86
C LYS A 588 -20.53 -3.29 -68.16
N THR A 589 -21.10 -4.45 -68.48
CA THR A 589 -22.22 -4.56 -69.41
C THR A 589 -23.34 -3.60 -69.00
N LEU A 590 -24.03 -3.01 -69.99
CA LEU A 590 -25.06 -2.01 -69.72
C LEU A 590 -26.21 -2.64 -68.92
N PRO A 591 -26.61 -2.07 -67.76
CA PRO A 591 -27.92 -2.37 -67.21
C PRO A 591 -28.98 -1.77 -68.16
N THR A 592 -29.66 -2.63 -68.92
CA THR A 592 -30.84 -2.23 -69.70
C THR A 592 -31.83 -1.51 -68.79
N LYS A 593 -32.38 -0.38 -69.26
CA LYS A 593 -33.44 0.35 -68.55
C LYS A 593 -34.66 -0.56 -68.33
N LYS A 594 -34.74 -1.24 -67.18
CA LYS A 594 -36.01 -1.82 -66.72
C LYS A 594 -37.02 -0.67 -66.68
N LYS A 595 -38.17 -0.85 -67.33
CA LYS A 595 -39.30 0.07 -67.16
C LYS A 595 -39.60 0.15 -65.66
N VAL A 596 -39.78 1.36 -65.12
CA VAL A 596 -40.27 1.51 -63.75
C VAL A 596 -41.71 1.00 -63.76
N LYS A 597 -41.93 -0.17 -63.15
CA LYS A 597 -43.27 -0.72 -62.94
C LYS A 597 -43.96 0.12 -61.88
N GLU A 598 -45.16 0.58 -62.17
CA GLU A 598 -45.95 1.44 -61.29
C GLU A 598 -46.59 0.62 -60.16
N LEU A 599 -46.73 1.23 -58.98
CA LEU A 599 -47.44 0.65 -57.84
C LEU A 599 -48.94 0.66 -58.12
N ARG A 600 -49.63 -0.45 -57.88
CA ARG A 600 -51.05 -0.61 -58.20
C ARG A 600 -51.96 -0.69 -56.97
N ILE A 601 -51.49 -1.32 -55.89
CA ILE A 601 -52.26 -1.61 -54.68
C ILE A 601 -51.49 -1.20 -53.40
N LEU A 602 -50.16 -1.40 -53.36
CA LEU A 602 -49.39 -1.05 -52.17
C LEU A 602 -49.15 0.46 -52.04
N ASP A 603 -49.32 1.00 -50.83
CA ASP A 603 -48.93 2.38 -50.55
C ASP A 603 -47.40 2.57 -50.65
N PRO A 604 -46.90 3.76 -51.01
CA PRO A 604 -45.47 3.98 -51.22
C PRO A 604 -44.58 3.68 -50.02
N LYS A 605 -45.08 3.79 -48.78
CA LYS A 605 -44.30 3.55 -47.56
C LYS A 605 -44.20 2.06 -47.26
N THR A 606 -45.30 1.30 -47.39
CA THR A 606 -45.26 -0.16 -47.27
C THR A 606 -44.43 -0.78 -48.39
N ALA A 607 -44.60 -0.31 -49.63
CA ALA A 607 -43.78 -0.72 -50.77
C ALA A 607 -42.28 -0.44 -50.53
N GLN A 608 -41.91 0.77 -50.09
CA GLN A 608 -40.52 1.11 -49.78
C GLN A 608 -39.94 0.26 -48.66
N ASN A 609 -40.68 0.03 -47.57
CA ASN A 609 -40.25 -0.83 -46.47
C ASN A 609 -39.98 -2.27 -46.94
N LEU A 610 -40.88 -2.82 -47.76
CA LEU A 610 -40.73 -4.14 -48.36
C LEU A 610 -39.54 -4.18 -49.33
N SER A 611 -39.33 -3.17 -50.19
CA SER A 611 -38.14 -3.10 -51.06
C SER A 611 -36.83 -3.10 -50.26
N ILE A 612 -36.77 -2.39 -49.13
CA ILE A 612 -35.59 -2.37 -48.24
C ILE A 612 -35.36 -3.75 -47.61
N PHE A 613 -36.42 -4.40 -47.13
CA PHE A 613 -36.38 -5.75 -46.56
C PHE A 613 -35.96 -6.81 -47.59
N LEU A 614 -36.57 -6.83 -48.78
CA LEU A 614 -36.24 -7.80 -49.83
C LEU A 614 -34.83 -7.59 -50.38
N GLY A 615 -34.40 -6.34 -50.55
CA GLY A 615 -33.04 -5.99 -50.98
C GLY A 615 -31.94 -6.36 -49.97
N SER A 616 -32.28 -6.53 -48.69
CA SER A 616 -31.37 -7.04 -47.65
C SER A 616 -31.39 -8.56 -47.54
N TYR A 617 -32.56 -9.21 -47.63
CA TYR A 617 -32.68 -10.67 -47.45
C TYR A 617 -32.40 -11.49 -48.73
N ARG A 618 -32.59 -10.91 -49.92
CA ARG A 618 -32.15 -11.43 -51.25
C ARG A 618 -32.53 -12.88 -51.57
N MET A 619 -33.64 -13.36 -51.02
CA MET A 619 -34.14 -14.71 -51.18
C MET A 619 -35.33 -14.73 -52.16
N PRO A 620 -35.47 -15.76 -53.02
CA PRO A 620 -36.65 -15.90 -53.87
C PRO A 620 -37.93 -15.96 -53.03
N TYR A 621 -38.99 -15.29 -53.49
CA TYR A 621 -40.20 -15.10 -52.66
C TYR A 621 -40.93 -16.42 -52.38
N GLU A 622 -40.90 -17.36 -53.33
CA GLU A 622 -41.43 -18.71 -53.12
C GLU A 622 -40.60 -19.49 -52.10
N ASP A 623 -39.28 -19.26 -51.97
CA ASP A 623 -38.45 -19.90 -50.93
C ASP A 623 -38.74 -19.33 -49.54
N ILE A 624 -38.93 -18.01 -49.41
CA ILE A 624 -39.42 -17.38 -48.17
C ILE A 624 -40.75 -18.04 -47.74
N LYS A 625 -41.67 -18.24 -48.69
CA LYS A 625 -42.94 -18.94 -48.47
C LYS A 625 -42.73 -20.42 -48.13
N ASN A 626 -41.85 -21.16 -48.81
CA ASN A 626 -41.56 -22.57 -48.53
C ASN A 626 -41.04 -22.74 -47.09
N ILE A 627 -40.09 -21.89 -46.67
CA ILE A 627 -39.51 -21.88 -45.31
C ILE A 627 -40.58 -21.62 -44.24
N ILE A 628 -41.57 -20.78 -44.53
CA ILE A 628 -42.74 -20.48 -43.66
C ILE A 628 -43.79 -21.61 -43.68
N LEU A 629 -43.92 -22.34 -44.78
CA LEU A 629 -44.83 -23.50 -44.90
C LEU A 629 -44.26 -24.74 -44.20
N GLU A 630 -42.98 -25.03 -44.42
CA GLU A 630 -42.26 -26.20 -43.87
C GLU A 630 -41.76 -25.98 -42.44
N VAL A 631 -41.82 -24.74 -41.94
CA VAL A 631 -41.23 -24.26 -40.69
C VAL A 631 -39.76 -24.70 -40.59
N ASN A 632 -38.95 -24.28 -41.56
CA ASN A 632 -37.56 -24.70 -41.69
C ASN A 632 -36.66 -23.95 -40.69
N GLU A 633 -36.28 -24.62 -39.61
CA GLU A 633 -35.60 -24.03 -38.46
C GLU A 633 -34.15 -23.63 -38.75
N ASP A 634 -33.52 -24.21 -39.76
CA ASP A 634 -32.16 -23.84 -40.22
C ASP A 634 -32.13 -22.52 -41.01
N MET A 635 -33.28 -22.05 -41.49
CA MET A 635 -33.41 -20.84 -42.34
C MET A 635 -34.32 -19.76 -41.74
N LEU A 636 -35.07 -20.09 -40.69
CA LEU A 636 -35.88 -19.15 -39.93
C LEU A 636 -35.04 -18.45 -38.86
N SER A 637 -35.12 -17.12 -38.81
CA SER A 637 -34.58 -16.33 -37.70
C SER A 637 -35.67 -15.47 -37.07
N GLU A 638 -35.52 -15.16 -35.78
CA GLU A 638 -36.41 -14.25 -35.06
C GLU A 638 -36.51 -12.90 -35.80
N ALA A 639 -35.37 -12.33 -36.18
CA ALA A 639 -35.29 -11.07 -36.91
C ALA A 639 -35.98 -11.13 -38.28
N LEU A 640 -35.93 -12.25 -39.01
CA LEU A 640 -36.70 -12.43 -40.25
C LEU A 640 -38.20 -12.35 -39.96
N ILE A 641 -38.68 -13.11 -38.98
CA ILE A 641 -40.11 -13.24 -38.71
C ILE A 641 -40.69 -11.97 -38.09
N GLN A 642 -39.95 -11.30 -37.21
CA GLN A 642 -40.31 -9.96 -36.71
C GLN A 642 -40.40 -8.93 -37.86
N ASN A 643 -39.43 -8.90 -38.78
CA ASN A 643 -39.48 -7.97 -39.92
C ASN A 643 -40.64 -8.30 -40.87
N LEU A 644 -40.95 -9.58 -41.10
CA LEU A 644 -42.14 -10.00 -41.85
C LEU A 644 -43.43 -9.52 -41.16
N ILE A 645 -43.58 -9.75 -39.85
CA ILE A 645 -44.74 -9.27 -39.08
C ILE A 645 -44.84 -7.73 -39.14
N LYS A 646 -43.71 -7.02 -39.07
CA LYS A 646 -43.65 -5.55 -39.06
C LYS A 646 -43.90 -4.90 -40.42
N HIS A 647 -43.54 -5.57 -41.52
CA HIS A 647 -43.50 -4.96 -42.86
C HIS A 647 -44.46 -5.59 -43.89
N LEU A 648 -45.05 -6.76 -43.63
CA LEU A 648 -46.12 -7.27 -44.48
C LEU A 648 -47.35 -6.34 -44.45
N PRO A 649 -48.15 -6.29 -45.54
CA PRO A 649 -49.45 -5.60 -45.56
C PRO A 649 -50.49 -6.27 -44.64
N GLU A 650 -51.64 -5.62 -44.50
CA GLU A 650 -52.82 -6.24 -43.89
C GLU A 650 -53.43 -7.33 -44.79
N GLN A 651 -54.19 -8.26 -44.19
CA GLN A 651 -54.80 -9.37 -44.92
C GLN A 651 -55.76 -8.88 -46.03
N LYS A 652 -56.43 -7.74 -45.86
CA LYS A 652 -57.27 -7.13 -46.91
C LYS A 652 -56.46 -6.80 -48.16
N VAL A 653 -55.33 -6.12 -47.97
CA VAL A 653 -54.42 -5.70 -49.07
C VAL A 653 -53.75 -6.91 -49.73
N LEU A 654 -53.41 -7.94 -48.95
CA LEU A 654 -52.94 -9.22 -49.49
C LEU A 654 -54.01 -9.94 -50.33
N ASN A 655 -55.28 -9.89 -49.93
CA ASN A 655 -56.39 -10.48 -50.70
C ASN A 655 -56.66 -9.71 -52.01
N GLU A 656 -56.45 -8.39 -52.02
CA GLU A 656 -56.55 -7.55 -53.23
C GLU A 656 -55.39 -7.86 -54.19
N LEU A 657 -54.15 -7.94 -53.68
CA LEU A 657 -52.97 -8.38 -54.45
C LEU A 657 -53.15 -9.77 -55.07
N ALA A 658 -53.75 -10.73 -54.34
CA ALA A 658 -53.98 -12.09 -54.83
C ALA A 658 -54.78 -12.14 -56.16
N GLN A 659 -55.59 -11.13 -56.46
CA GLN A 659 -56.36 -11.04 -57.71
C GLN A 659 -55.47 -10.71 -58.92
N LEU A 660 -54.34 -10.02 -58.71
CA LEU A 660 -53.39 -9.64 -59.76
C LEU A 660 -52.42 -10.78 -60.16
N LYS A 661 -52.63 -12.00 -59.68
CA LYS A 661 -51.75 -13.16 -59.95
C LYS A 661 -51.53 -13.43 -61.45
N ASN A 662 -52.51 -13.12 -62.30
CA ASN A 662 -52.41 -13.33 -63.76
C ASN A 662 -51.51 -12.28 -64.46
N GLU A 663 -51.19 -11.17 -63.79
CA GLU A 663 -50.35 -10.08 -64.29
C GLU A 663 -49.02 -9.98 -63.52
N TYR A 664 -48.60 -11.08 -62.87
CA TYR A 664 -47.45 -11.14 -61.97
C TYR A 664 -46.18 -10.50 -62.55
N ASP A 665 -45.87 -10.77 -63.81
CA ASP A 665 -44.67 -10.27 -64.49
C ASP A 665 -44.71 -8.77 -64.83
N ASP A 666 -45.85 -8.09 -64.63
CA ASP A 666 -46.00 -6.64 -64.75
C ASP A 666 -46.06 -5.90 -63.40
N LEU A 667 -46.10 -6.61 -62.26
CA LEU A 667 -46.13 -6.01 -60.91
C LEU A 667 -44.75 -5.61 -60.39
N CYS A 668 -44.69 -4.56 -59.57
CA CYS A 668 -43.44 -4.13 -58.93
C CYS A 668 -42.96 -5.11 -57.84
N GLU A 669 -41.69 -5.02 -57.43
CA GLU A 669 -41.03 -6.04 -56.58
C GLU A 669 -41.76 -6.31 -55.23
N PRO A 670 -42.21 -5.30 -54.46
CA PRO A 670 -43.01 -5.51 -53.26
C PRO A 670 -44.36 -6.18 -53.50
N GLU A 671 -44.99 -5.90 -54.65
CA GLU A 671 -46.29 -6.47 -55.03
C GLU A 671 -46.14 -7.91 -55.51
N GLN A 672 -45.07 -8.24 -56.24
CA GLN A 672 -44.70 -9.62 -56.58
C GLN A 672 -44.46 -10.47 -55.33
N PHE A 673 -43.78 -9.93 -54.32
CA PHE A 673 -43.66 -10.57 -53.01
C PHE A 673 -45.03 -10.71 -52.32
N GLY A 674 -45.85 -9.65 -52.31
CA GLY A 674 -47.20 -9.66 -51.73
C GLY A 674 -48.14 -10.70 -52.36
N VAL A 675 -48.09 -10.90 -53.69
CA VAL A 675 -48.86 -11.95 -54.39
C VAL A 675 -48.41 -13.34 -53.93
N VAL A 676 -47.11 -13.60 -53.82
CA VAL A 676 -46.60 -14.89 -53.34
C VAL A 676 -47.03 -15.14 -51.89
N MET A 677 -46.86 -14.14 -51.01
CA MET A 677 -47.24 -14.25 -49.59
C MET A 677 -48.75 -14.36 -49.37
N SER A 678 -49.58 -13.74 -50.21
CA SER A 678 -51.05 -13.85 -50.12
C SER A 678 -51.57 -15.28 -50.35
N SER A 679 -50.78 -16.15 -51.00
CA SER A 679 -51.12 -17.57 -51.17
C SER A 679 -50.96 -18.41 -49.89
N VAL A 680 -50.37 -17.85 -48.82
CA VAL A 680 -50.20 -18.52 -47.52
C VAL A 680 -51.46 -18.32 -46.66
N LYS A 681 -52.21 -19.40 -46.44
CA LYS A 681 -53.41 -19.40 -45.57
C LYS A 681 -53.03 -19.03 -44.13
N MET A 682 -53.80 -18.10 -43.53
CA MET A 682 -53.61 -17.61 -42.15
C MET A 682 -52.17 -17.16 -41.85
N LEU A 683 -51.56 -16.41 -42.78
CA LEU A 683 -50.18 -15.93 -42.70
C LEU A 683 -49.86 -15.20 -41.38
N ARG A 684 -50.79 -14.40 -40.84
CA ARG A 684 -50.59 -13.64 -39.59
C ARG A 684 -50.51 -14.56 -38.35
N PRO A 685 -51.50 -15.41 -38.04
CA PRO A 685 -51.38 -16.50 -37.06
C PRO A 685 -50.09 -17.34 -37.23
N ARG A 686 -49.77 -17.72 -38.48
CA ARG A 686 -48.60 -18.55 -38.80
C ARG A 686 -47.28 -17.88 -38.39
N LEU A 687 -47.07 -16.62 -38.75
CA LEU A 687 -45.85 -15.88 -38.41
C LEU A 687 -45.73 -15.65 -36.90
N ASN A 688 -46.82 -15.29 -36.22
CA ASN A 688 -46.83 -15.11 -34.77
C ASN A 688 -46.48 -16.43 -34.04
N SER A 689 -47.02 -17.54 -34.52
CA SER A 689 -46.76 -18.89 -34.00
C SER A 689 -45.31 -19.33 -34.20
N ILE A 690 -44.73 -19.03 -35.37
CA ILE A 690 -43.30 -19.30 -35.65
C ILE A 690 -42.41 -18.42 -34.77
N LEU A 691 -42.73 -17.13 -34.60
CA LEU A 691 -41.97 -16.24 -33.72
C LEU A 691 -41.94 -16.78 -32.29
N PHE A 692 -43.10 -17.16 -31.74
CA PHE A 692 -43.19 -17.74 -30.41
C PHE A 692 -42.37 -19.03 -30.28
N LYS A 693 -42.39 -19.92 -31.28
CA LYS A 693 -41.52 -21.11 -31.29
C LYS A 693 -40.02 -20.77 -31.29
N LEU A 694 -39.61 -19.68 -31.93
CA LEU A 694 -38.21 -19.26 -31.97
C LEU A 694 -37.74 -18.61 -30.65
N THR A 695 -38.61 -17.85 -29.97
CA THR A 695 -38.26 -17.17 -28.70
C THR A 695 -38.58 -17.98 -27.44
N PHE A 696 -39.28 -19.11 -27.54
CA PHE A 696 -39.76 -19.88 -26.39
C PHE A 696 -38.65 -20.30 -25.41
N GLU A 697 -37.56 -20.91 -25.91
CA GLU A 697 -36.44 -21.37 -25.06
C GLU A 697 -35.69 -20.19 -24.41
N GLU A 698 -35.69 -18.99 -25.03
CA GLU A 698 -35.19 -17.77 -24.40
C GLU A 698 -36.12 -17.32 -23.26
N HIS A 699 -37.44 -17.29 -23.49
CA HIS A 699 -38.41 -16.99 -22.44
C HIS A 699 -38.33 -17.96 -21.26
N VAL A 700 -38.13 -19.26 -21.51
CA VAL A 700 -37.85 -20.28 -20.47
C VAL A 700 -36.54 -19.97 -19.74
N SER A 701 -35.47 -19.66 -20.47
CA SER A 701 -34.14 -19.35 -19.93
C SER A 701 -34.10 -18.05 -19.11
N ASN A 702 -34.97 -17.08 -19.43
CA ASN A 702 -35.11 -15.82 -18.69
C ASN A 702 -36.00 -15.96 -17.44
N ILE A 703 -36.91 -16.94 -17.39
CA ILE A 703 -37.82 -17.18 -16.25
C ILE A 703 -37.23 -18.15 -15.22
N LYS A 704 -36.65 -19.26 -15.69
CA LYS A 704 -36.27 -20.40 -14.84
C LYS A 704 -35.18 -20.07 -13.79
N PRO A 705 -34.09 -19.35 -14.10
CA PRO A 705 -33.05 -19.04 -13.11
C PRO A 705 -33.56 -18.15 -11.99
N SER A 706 -34.45 -17.19 -12.31
CA SER A 706 -35.08 -16.31 -11.33
C SER A 706 -35.93 -17.07 -10.31
N ILE A 707 -36.70 -18.08 -10.76
CA ILE A 707 -37.47 -18.96 -9.85
C ILE A 707 -36.53 -19.77 -8.96
N ILE A 708 -35.43 -20.30 -9.51
CA ILE A 708 -34.46 -21.11 -8.78
C ILE A 708 -33.74 -20.28 -7.72
N ALA A 709 -33.24 -19.09 -8.05
CA ALA A 709 -32.52 -18.23 -7.11
C ALA A 709 -33.36 -17.87 -5.88
N VAL A 710 -34.63 -17.48 -6.06
CA VAL A 710 -35.54 -17.17 -4.95
C VAL A 710 -35.90 -18.44 -4.16
N THR A 711 -36.10 -19.57 -4.84
CA THR A 711 -36.40 -20.87 -4.19
C THR A 711 -35.27 -21.31 -3.27
N LEU A 712 -34.02 -21.25 -3.76
CA LEU A 712 -32.83 -21.61 -2.98
C LEU A 712 -32.62 -20.62 -1.82
N ALA A 713 -32.67 -19.31 -2.06
CA ALA A 713 -32.55 -18.30 -1.01
C ALA A 713 -33.63 -18.45 0.09
N CYS A 714 -34.86 -18.86 -0.27
CA CYS A 714 -35.90 -19.18 0.71
C CYS A 714 -35.59 -20.43 1.55
N GLU A 715 -35.02 -21.47 0.94
CA GLU A 715 -34.65 -22.69 1.65
C GLU A 715 -33.39 -22.52 2.51
N GLU A 716 -32.37 -21.85 2.00
CA GLU A 716 -31.13 -21.46 2.68
C GLU A 716 -31.45 -20.69 3.96
N LEU A 717 -32.24 -19.59 3.85
CA LEU A 717 -32.57 -18.75 5.00
C LEU A 717 -33.39 -19.47 6.08
N LYS A 718 -34.20 -20.46 5.70
CA LYS A 718 -34.97 -21.27 6.65
C LYS A 718 -34.15 -22.39 7.30
N LYS A 719 -33.04 -22.81 6.68
CA LYS A 719 -32.16 -23.89 7.15
C LYS A 719 -30.92 -23.41 7.89
N SER A 720 -30.48 -22.17 7.66
CA SER A 720 -29.25 -21.63 8.26
C SER A 720 -29.34 -21.55 9.78
N GLU A 721 -28.68 -22.50 10.46
CA GLU A 721 -28.54 -22.48 11.92
C GLU A 721 -27.71 -21.28 12.38
N SER A 722 -26.64 -20.94 11.65
CA SER A 722 -25.75 -19.82 11.97
C SER A 722 -26.47 -18.46 11.91
N PHE A 723 -27.36 -18.24 10.93
CA PHE A 723 -28.20 -17.03 10.87
C PHE A 723 -29.20 -16.98 12.02
N ASN A 724 -29.85 -18.10 12.36
CA ASN A 724 -30.78 -18.15 13.49
C ASN A 724 -30.07 -17.81 14.82
N ARG A 725 -28.85 -18.33 15.04
CA ARG A 725 -28.02 -17.97 16.21
C ARG A 725 -27.57 -16.49 16.22
N LEU A 726 -27.40 -15.88 15.05
CA LEU A 726 -27.18 -14.42 14.96
C LEU A 726 -28.41 -13.64 15.44
N LEU A 727 -29.62 -14.06 15.07
CA LEU A 727 -30.87 -13.44 15.54
C LEU A 727 -31.01 -13.55 17.07
N GLU A 728 -30.69 -14.70 17.67
CA GLU A 728 -30.65 -14.90 19.12
C GLU A 728 -29.68 -13.91 19.80
N LEU A 729 -28.46 -13.77 19.27
CA LEU A 729 -27.44 -12.87 19.82
C LEU A 729 -27.88 -11.39 19.72
N VAL A 730 -28.44 -10.98 18.56
CA VAL A 730 -29.00 -9.64 18.37
C VAL A 730 -30.16 -9.38 19.33
N LEU A 731 -31.04 -10.37 19.55
CA LEU A 731 -32.17 -10.26 20.47
C LEU A 731 -31.71 -10.11 21.94
N LEU A 732 -30.70 -10.88 22.35
CA LEU A 732 -30.11 -10.81 23.69
C LEU A 732 -29.47 -9.44 23.95
N VAL A 733 -28.61 -8.98 23.03
CA VAL A 733 -27.92 -7.68 23.12
C VAL A 733 -28.94 -6.54 23.08
N GLY A 734 -29.91 -6.60 22.17
CA GLY A 734 -31.00 -5.64 22.06
C GLY A 734 -31.86 -5.55 23.32
N ASN A 735 -32.23 -6.67 23.93
CA ASN A 735 -33.00 -6.68 25.18
C ASN A 735 -32.22 -6.11 26.36
N TYR A 736 -30.91 -6.39 26.46
CA TYR A 736 -30.05 -5.82 27.49
C TYR A 736 -29.95 -4.30 27.36
N MET A 737 -29.67 -3.80 26.14
CA MET A 737 -29.54 -2.37 25.87
C MET A 737 -30.87 -1.60 26.00
N ASN A 738 -32.00 -2.23 25.70
CA ASN A 738 -33.33 -1.62 25.84
C ASN A 738 -33.92 -1.72 27.26
N SER A 739 -33.19 -2.24 28.25
CA SER A 739 -33.68 -2.41 29.63
C SER A 739 -34.22 -1.11 30.23
N GLY A 740 -35.39 -1.17 30.88
CA GLY A 740 -36.11 0.00 31.41
C GLY A 740 -36.83 0.86 30.37
N SER A 741 -36.71 0.58 29.07
CA SER A 741 -37.47 1.25 28.01
C SER A 741 -38.76 0.51 27.62
N ARG A 742 -39.59 1.13 26.77
CA ARG A 742 -40.76 0.50 26.15
C ARG A 742 -40.42 -0.74 25.29
N ASN A 743 -39.16 -0.90 24.87
CA ASN A 743 -38.69 -2.00 24.03
C ASN A 743 -38.02 -3.13 24.83
N ALA A 744 -37.94 -3.02 26.16
CA ALA A 744 -37.46 -4.10 27.02
C ALA A 744 -38.32 -5.36 26.90
N GLN A 745 -37.74 -6.54 27.13
CA GLN A 745 -38.44 -7.83 27.11
C GLN A 745 -39.11 -8.16 25.76
N SER A 746 -38.56 -7.64 24.66
CA SER A 746 -38.96 -8.01 23.30
C SER A 746 -38.73 -9.50 23.06
N LEU A 747 -39.73 -10.20 22.54
CA LEU A 747 -39.65 -11.63 22.20
C LEU A 747 -39.01 -11.90 20.82
N GLY A 748 -38.82 -10.86 20.02
CA GLY A 748 -38.27 -10.90 18.67
C GLY A 748 -38.24 -9.49 18.06
N PHE A 749 -37.69 -9.36 16.85
CA PHE A 749 -37.63 -8.11 16.09
C PHE A 749 -37.85 -8.38 14.60
N LYS A 750 -38.24 -7.36 13.82
CA LYS A 750 -38.40 -7.50 12.36
C LYS A 750 -37.04 -7.59 11.68
N ILE A 751 -36.87 -8.53 10.74
CA ILE A 751 -35.58 -8.79 10.06
C ILE A 751 -34.97 -7.53 9.41
N ASN A 752 -35.76 -6.61 8.87
CA ASN A 752 -35.25 -5.33 8.32
C ASN A 752 -34.64 -4.36 9.35
N PHE A 753 -34.69 -4.69 10.65
CA PHE A 753 -33.90 -4.00 11.67
C PHE A 753 -32.41 -4.35 11.60
N LEU A 754 -32.02 -5.48 11.02
CA LEU A 754 -30.61 -5.93 10.94
C LEU A 754 -29.71 -4.88 10.27
N CYS A 755 -30.16 -4.26 9.17
CA CYS A 755 -29.45 -3.16 8.51
C CYS A 755 -29.22 -1.93 9.42
N LYS A 756 -30.06 -1.72 10.43
CA LYS A 756 -30.05 -0.55 11.33
C LYS A 756 -29.20 -0.75 12.58
N ILE A 757 -28.69 -1.97 12.81
CA ILE A 757 -27.75 -2.25 13.91
C ILE A 757 -26.50 -1.36 13.78
N ARG A 758 -26.04 -1.09 12.55
CA ARG A 758 -24.90 -0.20 12.27
C ARG A 758 -25.13 1.25 12.72
N ASP A 759 -26.38 1.71 12.78
CA ASP A 759 -26.69 3.10 13.12
C ASP A 759 -26.49 3.40 14.62
N THR A 760 -26.50 2.35 15.46
CA THR A 760 -26.17 2.47 16.89
C THR A 760 -24.65 2.55 17.07
N LYS A 761 -24.13 3.71 17.49
CA LYS A 761 -22.69 3.95 17.67
C LYS A 761 -22.19 3.71 19.10
N SER A 762 -20.88 3.47 19.23
CA SER A 762 -20.17 3.49 20.52
C SER A 762 -20.21 4.90 21.15
N ALA A 763 -19.98 4.97 22.47
CA ALA A 763 -19.96 6.25 23.20
C ALA A 763 -18.84 7.21 22.72
N ASP A 764 -17.74 6.69 22.18
CA ASP A 764 -16.66 7.46 21.55
C ASP A 764 -16.83 7.62 20.03
N GLN A 765 -17.95 7.14 19.48
CA GLN A 765 -18.37 7.18 18.08
C GLN A 765 -17.44 6.47 17.06
N LYS A 766 -16.37 5.80 17.50
CA LYS A 766 -15.40 5.10 16.64
C LYS A 766 -15.93 3.81 16.03
N THR A 767 -16.81 3.10 16.73
CA THR A 767 -17.36 1.81 16.29
C THR A 767 -18.89 1.82 16.39
N THR A 768 -19.52 0.70 16.01
CA THR A 768 -20.98 0.54 16.02
C THR A 768 -21.38 -0.77 16.69
N LEU A 769 -22.66 -0.92 17.03
CA LEU A 769 -23.21 -2.15 17.59
C LEU A 769 -23.00 -3.34 16.64
N LEU A 770 -22.96 -3.10 15.33
CA LEU A 770 -22.66 -4.15 14.35
C LEU A 770 -21.20 -4.63 14.43
N HIS A 771 -20.26 -3.71 14.64
CA HIS A 771 -18.85 -4.06 14.93
C HIS A 771 -18.74 -4.86 16.23
N PHE A 772 -19.44 -4.44 17.28
CA PHE A 772 -19.42 -5.16 18.56
C PHE A 772 -19.98 -6.59 18.43
N ILE A 773 -21.10 -6.77 17.72
CA ILE A 773 -21.68 -8.10 17.49
C ILE A 773 -20.77 -8.97 16.63
N ALA A 774 -20.19 -8.43 15.54
CA ALA A 774 -19.21 -9.13 14.71
C ALA A 774 -17.97 -9.57 15.52
N GLU A 775 -17.42 -8.69 16.35
CA GLU A 775 -16.27 -8.97 17.22
C GLU A 775 -16.57 -10.09 18.24
N ILE A 776 -17.77 -10.08 18.83
CA ILE A 776 -18.23 -11.14 19.73
C ILE A 776 -18.43 -12.48 19.00
N CYS A 777 -18.85 -12.47 17.74
CA CYS A 777 -18.87 -13.69 16.91
C CYS A 777 -17.45 -14.24 16.66
N GLU A 778 -16.49 -13.39 16.26
CA GLU A 778 -15.09 -13.80 16.06
C GLU A 778 -14.41 -14.37 17.31
N GLU A 779 -14.75 -13.85 18.48
CA GLU A 779 -14.13 -14.24 19.74
C GLU A 779 -14.81 -15.43 20.44
N LYS A 780 -16.14 -15.58 20.31
CA LYS A 780 -16.93 -16.51 21.14
C LYS A 780 -17.90 -17.41 20.38
N TYR A 781 -18.37 -17.01 19.20
CA TYR A 781 -19.43 -17.71 18.46
C TYR A 781 -19.07 -17.81 16.96
N ARG A 782 -17.91 -18.41 16.67
CA ARG A 782 -17.34 -18.48 15.32
C ARG A 782 -18.20 -19.28 14.34
N ASP A 783 -19.04 -20.16 14.84
CA ASP A 783 -20.06 -20.86 14.07
C ASP A 783 -21.06 -19.90 13.39
N ILE A 784 -21.36 -18.76 14.02
CA ILE A 784 -22.23 -17.72 13.44
C ILE A 784 -21.62 -17.11 12.17
N LEU A 785 -20.29 -17.04 12.05
CA LEU A 785 -19.61 -16.39 10.93
C LEU A 785 -19.83 -17.09 9.58
N LYS A 786 -20.41 -18.30 9.56
CA LYS A 786 -20.75 -19.06 8.36
C LYS A 786 -22.02 -18.57 7.66
N PHE A 787 -22.85 -17.76 8.32
CA PHE A 787 -24.14 -17.34 7.75
C PHE A 787 -24.06 -16.65 6.37
N PRO A 788 -22.98 -15.94 5.96
CA PRO A 788 -22.87 -15.42 4.61
C PRO A 788 -22.60 -16.51 3.56
N GLU A 789 -21.98 -17.63 3.96
CA GLU A 789 -21.70 -18.79 3.10
C GLU A 789 -22.92 -19.70 2.98
N GLU A 790 -23.71 -19.85 4.05
CA GLU A 790 -24.96 -20.62 4.09
C GLU A 790 -26.12 -19.98 3.31
N LEU A 791 -25.95 -18.75 2.82
CA LEU A 791 -26.99 -17.90 2.20
C LEU A 791 -26.56 -17.38 0.81
N GLU A 792 -25.96 -18.24 -0.01
CA GLU A 792 -25.37 -17.93 -1.31
C GLU A 792 -26.35 -17.24 -2.28
N HIS A 793 -27.59 -17.71 -2.38
CA HIS A 793 -28.52 -17.25 -3.41
C HIS A 793 -29.24 -15.93 -3.07
N VAL A 794 -29.05 -15.39 -1.85
CA VAL A 794 -29.70 -14.14 -1.38
C VAL A 794 -29.37 -12.94 -2.29
N GLU A 795 -28.12 -12.78 -2.71
CA GLU A 795 -27.71 -11.69 -3.61
C GLU A 795 -28.22 -11.87 -5.05
N SER A 796 -28.69 -13.06 -5.41
CA SER A 796 -29.37 -13.32 -6.70
C SER A 796 -30.88 -13.12 -6.58
N ALA A 797 -31.49 -13.56 -5.47
CA ALA A 797 -32.92 -13.39 -5.19
C ALA A 797 -33.33 -11.91 -5.05
N SER A 798 -32.49 -11.07 -4.46
CA SER A 798 -32.72 -9.61 -4.33
C SER A 798 -32.88 -8.88 -5.68
N LYS A 799 -32.37 -9.46 -6.77
CA LYS A 799 -32.43 -8.91 -8.14
C LYS A 799 -33.65 -9.41 -8.92
N VAL A 800 -34.42 -10.35 -8.40
CA VAL A 800 -35.59 -10.95 -9.06
C VAL A 800 -36.85 -10.17 -8.73
N SER A 801 -37.41 -9.44 -9.70
CA SER A 801 -38.72 -8.81 -9.49
C SER A 801 -39.86 -9.81 -9.67
N ALA A 802 -40.61 -10.04 -8.60
CA ALA A 802 -41.74 -10.98 -8.57
C ALA A 802 -42.83 -10.61 -9.59
N GLN A 803 -43.06 -9.32 -9.80
CA GLN A 803 -44.10 -8.83 -10.71
C GLN A 803 -43.74 -9.03 -12.18
N ILE A 804 -42.46 -8.86 -12.56
CA ILE A 804 -41.98 -9.14 -13.92
C ILE A 804 -42.05 -10.65 -14.20
N LEU A 805 -41.60 -11.47 -13.25
CA LEU A 805 -41.61 -12.93 -13.36
C LEU A 805 -43.04 -13.47 -13.58
N LYS A 806 -44.00 -12.98 -12.80
CA LYS A 806 -45.44 -13.29 -12.94
C LYS A 806 -46.02 -12.81 -14.28
N SER A 807 -45.63 -11.62 -14.75
CA SER A 807 -46.06 -11.09 -16.05
C SER A 807 -45.54 -11.93 -17.22
N ASN A 808 -44.30 -12.40 -17.14
CA ASN A 808 -43.68 -13.21 -18.20
C ASN A 808 -44.31 -14.62 -18.29
N LEU A 809 -44.63 -15.23 -17.14
CA LEU A 809 -45.39 -16.49 -17.10
C LEU A 809 -46.79 -16.34 -17.71
N ALA A 810 -47.52 -15.28 -17.34
CA ALA A 810 -48.85 -15.01 -17.89
C ALA A 810 -48.83 -14.72 -19.40
N ALA A 811 -47.80 -14.04 -19.90
CA ALA A 811 -47.61 -13.82 -21.34
C ALA A 811 -47.32 -15.13 -22.09
N MET A 812 -46.45 -15.99 -21.55
CA MET A 812 -46.16 -17.32 -22.10
C MET A 812 -47.42 -18.20 -22.14
N GLU A 813 -48.23 -18.22 -21.07
CA GLU A 813 -49.50 -18.95 -21.04
C GLU A 813 -50.45 -18.49 -22.15
N GLN A 814 -50.64 -17.17 -22.28
CA GLN A 814 -51.52 -16.59 -23.30
C GLN A 814 -51.03 -16.91 -24.72
N GLN A 815 -49.73 -16.95 -24.97
CA GLN A 815 -49.15 -17.34 -26.25
C GLN A 815 -49.40 -18.83 -26.57
N ILE A 816 -49.22 -19.74 -25.61
CA ILE A 816 -49.53 -21.17 -25.77
C ILE A 816 -51.03 -21.36 -26.04
N VAL A 817 -51.91 -20.71 -25.26
CA VAL A 817 -53.37 -20.79 -25.45
C VAL A 817 -53.83 -20.19 -26.80
N HIS A 818 -53.14 -19.16 -27.31
CA HIS A 818 -53.41 -18.64 -28.66
C HIS A 818 -53.00 -19.66 -29.73
N LEU A 819 -51.81 -20.25 -29.61
CA LEU A 819 -51.31 -21.26 -30.54
C LEU A 819 -52.18 -22.53 -30.55
N GLU A 820 -52.61 -23.01 -29.37
CA GLU A 820 -53.56 -24.13 -29.23
C GLU A 820 -54.92 -23.86 -29.88
N ARG A 821 -55.33 -22.58 -29.96
CA ARG A 821 -56.55 -22.16 -30.67
C ARG A 821 -56.31 -22.11 -32.17
N ASP A 822 -55.22 -21.47 -32.59
CA ASP A 822 -54.88 -21.29 -34.00
C ASP A 822 -54.71 -22.64 -34.70
N ILE A 823 -53.98 -23.59 -34.10
CA ILE A 823 -53.79 -24.96 -34.60
C ILE A 823 -55.13 -25.66 -34.87
N LYS A 824 -56.16 -25.42 -34.04
CA LYS A 824 -57.52 -25.98 -34.23
C LYS A 824 -58.33 -25.27 -35.31
N GLN A 825 -57.95 -24.05 -35.69
CA GLN A 825 -58.59 -23.25 -36.74
C GLN A 825 -57.88 -23.34 -38.09
N PHE A 826 -56.62 -23.79 -38.14
CA PHE A 826 -55.90 -23.99 -39.40
C PHE A 826 -56.62 -25.01 -40.30
N PRO A 827 -56.94 -24.66 -41.56
CA PRO A 827 -57.65 -25.55 -42.46
C PRO A 827 -56.75 -26.73 -42.88
N LYS A 828 -57.37 -27.91 -43.04
CA LYS A 828 -56.69 -29.05 -43.67
C LYS A 828 -56.14 -28.66 -45.04
N THR A 829 -54.97 -29.18 -45.36
CA THR A 829 -54.16 -28.76 -46.51
C THR A 829 -53.70 -30.00 -47.30
N GLU A 830 -53.76 -29.92 -48.62
CA GLU A 830 -53.28 -30.96 -49.55
C GLU A 830 -51.84 -30.68 -50.00
N ASN A 831 -51.27 -29.53 -49.61
CA ASN A 831 -49.91 -29.15 -49.94
C ASN A 831 -48.90 -29.88 -49.04
N GLN A 832 -48.15 -30.81 -49.62
CA GLN A 832 -47.12 -31.61 -48.95
C GLN A 832 -45.98 -30.79 -48.31
N ARG A 833 -45.82 -29.50 -48.66
CA ARG A 833 -44.86 -28.58 -48.02
C ARG A 833 -45.41 -27.89 -46.77
N ASP A 834 -46.72 -27.92 -46.52
CA ASP A 834 -47.31 -27.24 -45.37
C ASP A 834 -47.26 -28.10 -44.09
N LYS A 835 -46.07 -28.17 -43.48
CA LYS A 835 -45.76 -28.97 -42.28
C LYS A 835 -46.04 -28.24 -40.96
N PHE A 836 -46.64 -27.06 -41.02
CA PHE A 836 -46.84 -26.21 -39.84
C PHE A 836 -47.71 -26.87 -38.77
N VAL A 837 -48.87 -27.44 -39.13
CA VAL A 837 -49.78 -28.04 -38.13
C VAL A 837 -49.12 -29.23 -37.44
N GLU A 838 -48.36 -30.04 -38.18
CA GLU A 838 -47.55 -31.15 -37.66
C GLU A 838 -46.50 -30.67 -36.64
N LYS A 839 -45.56 -29.81 -37.08
CA LYS A 839 -44.46 -29.31 -36.25
C LYS A 839 -44.95 -28.49 -35.05
N LEU A 840 -45.91 -27.59 -35.24
CA LEU A 840 -46.39 -26.74 -34.16
C LEU A 840 -47.24 -27.52 -33.16
N THR A 841 -47.94 -28.60 -33.55
CA THR A 841 -48.63 -29.46 -32.57
C THR A 841 -47.63 -30.15 -31.64
N ILE A 842 -46.52 -30.67 -32.18
CA ILE A 842 -45.44 -31.29 -31.40
C ILE A 842 -44.80 -30.25 -30.46
N PHE A 843 -44.43 -29.08 -30.99
CA PHE A 843 -43.89 -27.98 -30.19
C PHE A 843 -44.87 -27.52 -29.09
N THR A 844 -46.15 -27.32 -29.41
CA THR A 844 -47.16 -26.84 -28.43
C THR A 844 -47.30 -27.78 -27.26
N LYS A 845 -47.28 -29.11 -27.49
CA LYS A 845 -47.28 -30.08 -26.40
C LYS A 845 -46.04 -29.93 -25.51
N GLY A 846 -44.85 -29.83 -26.10
CA GLY A 846 -43.60 -29.62 -25.35
C GLY A 846 -43.58 -28.29 -24.59
N ALA A 847 -44.04 -27.20 -25.21
CA ALA A 847 -44.13 -25.88 -24.61
C ALA A 847 -45.12 -25.85 -23.43
N ARG A 848 -46.27 -26.50 -23.56
CA ARG A 848 -47.23 -26.71 -22.46
C ARG A 848 -46.57 -27.50 -21.32
N GLU A 849 -45.95 -28.64 -21.60
CA GLU A 849 -45.26 -29.45 -20.57
C GLU A 849 -44.09 -28.72 -19.89
N GLN A 850 -43.41 -27.78 -20.57
CA GLN A 850 -42.41 -26.90 -19.95
C GLN A 850 -43.07 -25.80 -19.10
N TYR A 851 -44.12 -25.14 -19.62
CA TYR A 851 -44.84 -24.09 -18.91
C TYR A 851 -45.45 -24.60 -17.58
N GLU A 852 -46.13 -25.75 -17.57
CA GLU A 852 -46.73 -26.30 -16.34
C GLU A 852 -45.65 -26.61 -15.27
N LYS A 853 -44.42 -26.97 -15.67
CA LYS A 853 -43.28 -27.14 -14.77
C LYS A 853 -42.82 -25.81 -14.19
N LEU A 854 -42.66 -24.77 -15.02
CA LEU A 854 -42.30 -23.42 -14.55
C LEU A 854 -43.37 -22.82 -13.64
N LEU A 855 -44.65 -22.98 -13.96
CA LEU A 855 -45.78 -22.57 -13.13
C LEU A 855 -45.77 -23.30 -11.78
N THR A 856 -45.51 -24.61 -11.77
CA THR A 856 -45.38 -25.41 -10.54
C THR A 856 -44.20 -24.92 -9.69
N MET A 857 -43.03 -24.70 -10.29
CA MET A 857 -41.85 -24.17 -9.59
C MET A 857 -42.11 -22.77 -9.01
N HIS A 858 -42.71 -21.86 -9.79
CA HIS A 858 -43.11 -20.52 -9.34
C HIS A 858 -44.10 -20.58 -8.18
N ASN A 859 -45.10 -21.45 -8.24
CA ASN A 859 -46.09 -21.59 -7.18
C ASN A 859 -45.51 -22.23 -5.91
N ASN A 860 -44.43 -23.02 -6.02
CA ASN A 860 -43.64 -23.48 -4.88
C ASN A 860 -42.78 -22.35 -4.29
N MET A 861 -42.09 -21.58 -5.13
CA MET A 861 -41.29 -20.41 -4.76
C MET A 861 -42.12 -19.39 -3.96
N ILE A 862 -43.32 -19.04 -4.41
CA ILE A 862 -44.23 -18.14 -3.69
C ILE A 862 -44.60 -18.72 -2.32
N LYS A 863 -44.98 -20.00 -2.24
CA LYS A 863 -45.29 -20.66 -0.96
C LYS A 863 -44.11 -20.70 0.00
N LEU A 864 -42.89 -20.90 -0.49
CA LEU A 864 -41.68 -20.84 0.33
C LEU A 864 -41.44 -19.44 0.89
N TYR A 865 -41.72 -18.39 0.13
CA TYR A 865 -41.67 -17.00 0.60
C TYR A 865 -42.80 -16.67 1.61
N GLU A 866 -44.02 -17.16 1.39
CA GLU A 866 -45.12 -17.08 2.38
C GLU A 866 -44.74 -17.81 3.69
N ASN A 867 -44.14 -18.99 3.59
CA ASN A 867 -43.60 -19.78 4.71
C ASN A 867 -42.39 -19.12 5.42
N LEU A 868 -41.74 -18.13 4.81
CA LEU A 868 -40.78 -17.24 5.48
C LEU A 868 -41.48 -16.11 6.22
N GLY A 869 -42.55 -15.55 5.65
CA GLY A 869 -43.40 -14.56 6.31
C GLY A 869 -43.96 -15.07 7.64
N GLU A 870 -44.41 -16.33 7.67
CA GLU A 870 -44.86 -17.00 8.89
C GLU A 870 -43.72 -17.30 9.88
N TYR A 871 -42.51 -17.61 9.39
CA TYR A 871 -41.37 -18.01 10.24
C TYR A 871 -40.64 -16.81 10.87
N PHE A 872 -40.46 -15.73 10.12
CA PHE A 872 -39.79 -14.49 10.54
C PHE A 872 -40.74 -13.32 10.85
N ILE A 873 -42.05 -13.57 10.87
CA ILE A 873 -43.11 -12.64 11.28
C ILE A 873 -43.11 -11.33 10.44
N PHE A 874 -43.31 -11.48 9.13
CA PHE A 874 -43.56 -10.36 8.20
C PHE A 874 -44.71 -10.68 7.22
N ASP A 875 -45.39 -9.64 6.73
CA ASP A 875 -46.49 -9.81 5.78
C ASP A 875 -45.94 -9.82 4.34
N SER A 876 -45.87 -11.03 3.77
CA SER A 876 -45.39 -11.33 2.41
C SER A 876 -46.22 -10.71 1.28
N LYS A 877 -47.36 -10.06 1.58
CA LYS A 877 -48.16 -9.28 0.62
C LYS A 877 -47.79 -7.80 0.62
N THR A 878 -47.08 -7.34 1.66
CA THR A 878 -46.63 -5.95 1.81
C THR A 878 -45.14 -5.79 1.52
N VAL A 879 -44.32 -6.76 1.92
CA VAL A 879 -42.88 -6.81 1.64
C VAL A 879 -42.67 -7.62 0.36
N SER A 880 -42.04 -7.02 -0.64
CA SER A 880 -41.73 -7.69 -1.91
C SER A 880 -40.50 -8.62 -1.80
N ILE A 881 -40.37 -9.58 -2.73
CA ILE A 881 -39.27 -10.57 -2.71
C ILE A 881 -37.93 -9.86 -2.92
N GLU A 882 -37.88 -8.97 -3.90
CA GLU A 882 -36.74 -8.09 -4.19
C GLU A 882 -36.34 -7.21 -2.98
N GLU A 883 -37.31 -6.71 -2.21
CA GLU A 883 -37.10 -5.89 -1.01
C GLU A 883 -36.59 -6.70 0.18
N PHE A 884 -37.21 -7.84 0.49
CA PHE A 884 -36.84 -8.69 1.63
C PHE A 884 -35.41 -9.25 1.48
N PHE A 885 -35.10 -9.82 0.31
CA PHE A 885 -33.74 -10.31 0.04
C PHE A 885 -32.75 -9.16 -0.22
N GLY A 886 -33.23 -7.97 -0.64
CA GLY A 886 -32.42 -6.75 -0.72
C GLY A 886 -31.92 -6.28 0.65
N ASP A 887 -32.81 -6.19 1.64
CA ASP A 887 -32.44 -5.86 3.03
C ASP A 887 -31.47 -6.90 3.63
N LEU A 888 -31.66 -8.19 3.32
CA LEU A 888 -30.79 -9.25 3.81
C LEU A 888 -29.41 -9.26 3.13
N SER A 889 -29.34 -9.05 1.81
CA SER A 889 -28.09 -8.94 1.04
C SER A 889 -27.27 -7.70 1.44
N ASN A 890 -27.96 -6.59 1.71
CA ASN A 890 -27.36 -5.41 2.33
C ASN A 890 -26.79 -5.77 3.71
N PHE A 891 -27.55 -6.44 4.58
CA PHE A 891 -27.05 -6.85 5.89
C PHE A 891 -25.83 -7.80 5.83
N GLN A 892 -25.80 -8.79 4.94
CA GLN A 892 -24.61 -9.64 4.70
C GLN A 892 -23.38 -8.77 4.41
N THR A 893 -23.53 -7.80 3.49
CA THR A 893 -22.47 -6.86 3.11
C THR A 893 -21.99 -6.05 4.32
N LEU A 894 -22.92 -5.44 5.07
CA LEU A 894 -22.61 -4.63 6.26
C LEU A 894 -21.93 -5.43 7.37
N PHE A 895 -22.29 -6.70 7.55
CA PHE A 895 -21.65 -7.58 8.54
C PHE A 895 -20.22 -7.93 8.14
N LEU A 896 -20.00 -8.30 6.88
CA LEU A 896 -18.66 -8.60 6.34
C LEU A 896 -17.74 -7.37 6.33
N GLU A 897 -18.29 -6.17 6.06
CA GLU A 897 -17.58 -4.90 6.24
C GLU A 897 -17.15 -4.70 7.70
N ALA A 898 -18.06 -4.90 8.67
CA ALA A 898 -17.75 -4.73 10.09
C ALA A 898 -16.70 -5.72 10.62
N VAL A 899 -16.73 -6.99 10.19
CA VAL A 899 -15.68 -7.99 10.46
C VAL A 899 -14.32 -7.50 9.92
N LYS A 900 -14.30 -6.99 8.68
CA LYS A 900 -13.08 -6.50 8.02
C LYS A 900 -12.51 -5.24 8.65
N GLU A 901 -13.36 -4.32 9.11
CA GLU A 901 -12.96 -3.11 9.84
C GLU A 901 -12.46 -3.44 11.26
N ASN A 902 -13.07 -4.41 11.96
CA ASN A 902 -12.56 -4.92 13.24
C ASN A 902 -11.16 -5.52 13.13
N ASN A 903 -10.90 -6.36 12.12
CA ASN A 903 -9.58 -6.97 11.95
C ASN A 903 -8.49 -5.91 11.70
N LYS A 904 -8.74 -4.95 10.79
CA LYS A 904 -7.84 -3.80 10.58
C LYS A 904 -7.60 -2.99 11.86
N ARG A 905 -8.65 -2.77 12.66
CA ARG A 905 -8.54 -2.07 13.94
C ARG A 905 -7.64 -2.83 14.92
N LYS A 906 -7.83 -4.16 15.07
CA LYS A 906 -6.98 -5.01 15.93
C LYS A 906 -5.52 -5.04 15.46
N GLU A 907 -5.26 -5.07 14.15
CA GLU A 907 -3.92 -4.95 13.59
C GLU A 907 -3.27 -3.59 13.93
N MET A 908 -4.01 -2.49 13.79
CA MET A 908 -3.54 -1.13 14.09
C MET A 908 -3.29 -0.92 15.59
N GLU A 909 -4.18 -1.42 16.46
CA GLU A 909 -4.02 -1.39 17.92
C GLU A 909 -2.76 -2.16 18.35
N GLU A 910 -2.51 -3.35 17.77
CA GLU A 910 -1.31 -4.14 18.05
C GLU A 910 -0.02 -3.52 17.45
N LYS A 911 -0.05 -2.94 16.24
CA LYS A 911 1.07 -2.17 15.66
C LYS A 911 1.45 -1.02 16.60
N THR A 912 0.46 -0.27 17.08
CA THR A 912 0.63 0.86 18.00
C THR A 912 1.19 0.41 19.35
N ARG A 913 0.68 -0.69 19.92
CA ARG A 913 1.16 -1.27 21.19
C ARG A 913 2.63 -1.71 21.09
N ARG A 914 3.01 -2.35 19.99
CA ARG A 914 4.41 -2.75 19.71
C ARG A 914 5.33 -1.55 19.55
N ALA A 915 4.92 -0.54 18.78
CA ALA A 915 5.69 0.69 18.60
C ALA A 915 5.92 1.43 19.94
N LYS A 916 4.90 1.53 20.79
CA LYS A 916 5.03 2.15 22.12
C LYS A 916 6.02 1.40 23.01
N LEU A 917 5.93 0.07 23.07
CA LEU A 917 6.87 -0.76 23.84
C LEU A 917 8.30 -0.70 23.31
N ALA A 918 8.48 -0.60 21.99
CA ALA A 918 9.80 -0.40 21.38
C ALA A 918 10.39 0.98 21.75
N LYS A 919 9.57 2.03 21.70
CA LYS A 919 9.97 3.40 22.07
C LYS A 919 10.33 3.54 23.55
N GLU A 920 9.50 3.01 24.44
CA GLU A 920 9.76 2.97 25.90
C GLU A 920 11.07 2.22 26.20
N LYS A 921 11.33 1.09 25.54
CA LYS A 921 12.59 0.35 25.66
C LYS A 921 13.79 1.16 25.13
N ALA A 922 13.68 1.76 23.95
CA ALA A 922 14.76 2.56 23.36
C ALA A 922 15.12 3.78 24.21
N GLU A 923 14.12 4.45 24.79
CA GLU A 923 14.30 5.57 25.72
C GLU A 923 14.99 5.11 27.02
N GLN A 924 14.60 3.95 27.57
CA GLN A 924 15.27 3.36 28.73
C GLN A 924 16.73 2.98 28.45
N GLU A 925 17.04 2.45 27.26
CA GLU A 925 18.42 2.16 26.84
C GLU A 925 19.24 3.44 26.58
N LYS A 926 18.64 4.52 26.05
CA LYS A 926 19.26 5.85 25.92
C LYS A 926 19.59 6.44 27.30
N LEU A 927 18.67 6.32 28.26
CA LEU A 927 18.86 6.79 29.64
C LEU A 927 19.94 5.98 30.39
N GLU A 928 20.05 4.66 30.14
CA GLU A 928 21.18 3.86 30.64
C GLU A 928 22.53 4.35 30.10
N ARG A 929 22.62 4.59 28.78
CA ARG A 929 23.85 5.07 28.12
C ARG A 929 24.29 6.41 28.71
N GLN A 930 23.37 7.35 28.88
CA GLN A 930 23.65 8.65 29.53
C GLN A 930 24.13 8.49 30.98
N LYS A 931 23.49 7.63 31.78
CA LYS A 931 23.92 7.36 33.18
C LYS A 931 25.32 6.74 33.24
N LYS A 932 25.67 5.86 32.29
CA LYS A 932 26.99 5.21 32.21
C LYS A 932 28.09 6.17 31.73
N LYS A 933 27.82 7.03 30.75
CA LYS A 933 28.74 8.11 30.34
C LYS A 933 29.01 9.08 31.50
N LYS A 934 27.97 9.48 32.24
CA LYS A 934 28.12 10.32 33.46
C LYS A 934 28.89 9.63 34.59
N GLN A 935 28.83 8.30 34.74
CA GLN A 935 29.64 7.56 35.73
C GLN A 935 31.14 7.49 35.38
N LEU A 936 31.53 7.64 34.11
CA LEU A 936 32.93 7.73 33.68
C LEU A 936 33.52 9.15 33.86
N ILE A 937 32.67 10.17 33.94
CA ILE A 937 33.05 11.60 34.01
C ILE A 937 32.82 12.14 35.45
N ASP A 938 32.66 11.25 36.44
CA ASP A 938 32.23 11.61 37.80
C ASP A 938 33.37 12.14 38.69
N ILE A 939 34.00 13.22 38.23
CA ILE A 939 35.04 14.01 38.92
C ILE A 939 34.45 14.74 40.17
N ASN A 940 33.17 14.55 40.46
CA ASN A 940 32.44 15.17 41.56
C ASN A 940 32.18 14.24 42.76
N LYS A 941 32.69 13.00 42.76
CA LYS A 941 32.87 12.23 44.00
C LYS A 941 34.00 12.83 44.86
N GLU A 942 33.77 12.85 46.17
CA GLU A 942 34.59 13.52 47.18
C GLU A 942 35.88 12.74 47.56
N GLY A 943 36.63 12.24 46.56
CA GLY A 943 37.82 11.40 46.79
C GLY A 943 38.96 11.57 45.78
N ASP A 944 38.66 11.67 44.48
CA ASP A 944 39.67 11.66 43.41
C ASP A 944 40.05 13.08 42.94
N GLU A 945 40.72 13.86 43.80
CA GLU A 945 41.14 15.23 43.47
C GLU A 945 42.40 15.31 42.58
N THR A 946 43.14 14.20 42.41
CA THR A 946 44.53 14.18 41.93
C THR A 946 44.85 12.99 41.04
N GLY A 947 45.76 13.16 40.07
CA GLY A 947 46.01 12.17 39.00
C GLY A 947 44.96 12.21 37.89
N VAL A 948 44.09 13.23 37.88
CA VAL A 948 42.89 13.31 37.03
C VAL A 948 43.26 13.26 35.55
N MET A 949 44.32 13.97 35.14
CA MET A 949 44.71 14.03 33.72
C MET A 949 45.35 12.72 33.25
N ASP A 950 46.21 12.10 34.06
CA ASP A 950 46.84 10.83 33.69
C ASP A 950 45.81 9.68 33.61
N ASN A 951 44.87 9.61 34.57
CA ASN A 951 43.76 8.65 34.54
C ASN A 951 42.90 8.79 33.27
N LEU A 952 42.65 10.02 32.82
CA LEU A 952 41.91 10.29 31.58
C LEU A 952 42.69 9.84 30.34
N LEU A 953 44.00 10.12 30.30
CA LEU A 953 44.87 9.66 29.20
C LEU A 953 44.97 8.14 29.12
N GLU A 954 45.03 7.43 30.25
CA GLU A 954 44.99 5.96 30.27
C GLU A 954 43.64 5.42 29.78
N ALA A 955 42.53 6.02 30.22
CA ALA A 955 41.18 5.66 29.76
C ALA A 955 41.00 5.89 28.24
N LEU A 956 41.59 6.95 27.69
CA LEU A 956 41.60 7.24 26.25
C LEU A 956 42.48 6.25 25.48
N GLN A 957 43.73 6.02 25.92
CA GLN A 957 44.71 5.15 25.25
C GLN A 957 44.24 3.69 25.21
N SER A 958 43.65 3.18 26.30
CA SER A 958 43.03 1.84 26.38
C SER A 958 41.68 1.72 25.64
N GLY A 959 41.16 2.84 25.12
CA GLY A 959 39.83 2.93 24.51
C GLY A 959 38.67 2.74 25.49
N ALA A 960 38.93 2.69 26.80
CA ALA A 960 37.92 2.54 27.84
C ALA A 960 37.00 3.78 27.98
N ALA A 961 37.49 4.97 27.61
CA ALA A 961 36.72 6.20 27.53
C ALA A 961 35.62 6.16 26.45
N PHE A 962 35.80 5.34 25.41
CA PHE A 962 34.91 5.26 24.24
C PHE A 962 33.99 4.01 24.24
N ARG A 963 34.28 3.01 25.07
CA ARG A 963 33.62 1.69 25.01
C ARG A 963 32.51 1.52 26.06
N ASP A 964 31.29 1.35 25.59
CA ASP A 964 30.14 0.93 26.41
C ASP A 964 30.40 -0.46 27.03
N ARG A 965 30.37 -0.58 28.37
CA ARG A 965 30.85 -1.77 29.12
C ARG A 965 29.92 -3.01 29.01
N ARG A 966 29.07 -3.11 27.99
CA ARG A 966 28.18 -4.26 27.74
C ARG A 966 28.89 -5.50 27.14
N LYS A 967 30.08 -5.38 26.55
CA LYS A 967 30.84 -6.53 25.97
C LYS A 967 31.63 -7.39 26.99
N ARG A 968 31.48 -7.20 28.31
CA ARG A 968 32.00 -8.11 29.36
C ARG A 968 30.89 -8.99 29.97
N ILE A 969 30.23 -9.78 29.13
CA ILE A 969 29.66 -11.07 29.56
C ILE A 969 30.73 -12.14 29.29
N PRO A 970 31.04 -13.07 30.20
CA PRO A 970 31.95 -14.17 29.91
C PRO A 970 31.45 -14.96 28.70
N ARG A 971 32.28 -15.07 27.66
CA ARG A 971 31.98 -15.90 26.49
C ARG A 971 32.11 -17.37 26.94
N ASN A 972 30.99 -18.00 27.28
CA ASN A 972 30.97 -19.43 27.57
C ASN A 972 31.46 -20.18 26.31
N PRO A 973 32.38 -21.17 26.40
CA PRO A 973 33.07 -21.68 25.21
C PRO A 973 32.15 -22.32 24.16
N ASP A 974 31.04 -22.91 24.61
CA ASP A 974 30.15 -23.71 23.77
C ASP A 974 29.08 -22.88 23.06
N ASN A 975 29.47 -22.26 21.93
CA ASN A 975 28.67 -22.24 20.68
C ASN A 975 29.43 -21.56 19.52
N ARG A 976 30.25 -22.33 18.79
CA ARG A 976 30.72 -21.92 17.46
C ARG A 976 29.61 -22.16 16.43
N ARG A 977 28.80 -21.13 16.12
CA ARG A 977 27.94 -21.17 14.93
C ARG A 977 28.81 -21.08 13.67
N VAL A 978 28.73 -22.11 12.84
CA VAL A 978 29.41 -22.20 11.53
C VAL A 978 28.66 -21.32 10.51
N PRO A 979 29.34 -20.58 9.62
CA PRO A 979 28.69 -19.91 8.50
C PRO A 979 28.06 -20.92 7.54
N LEU A 980 26.77 -20.75 7.20
CA LEU A 980 26.07 -21.65 6.27
C LEU A 980 26.35 -21.28 4.80
N GLU A 981 27.45 -21.81 4.26
CA GLU A 981 27.65 -21.86 2.81
C GLU A 981 26.59 -22.78 2.16
N ARG A 982 25.73 -22.21 1.30
CA ARG A 982 24.73 -22.99 0.53
C ARG A 982 25.36 -23.63 -0.72
N SER A 983 26.30 -24.54 -0.50
CA SER A 983 26.91 -25.35 -1.56
C SER A 983 25.89 -26.35 -2.13
N ARG A 984 25.51 -26.17 -3.40
CA ARG A 984 24.71 -27.14 -4.17
C ARG A 984 25.55 -28.40 -4.45
N SER A 985 25.01 -29.59 -4.20
CA SER A 985 25.47 -30.80 -4.87
C SER A 985 24.28 -31.71 -5.23
N ARG A 986 24.46 -32.52 -6.27
CA ARG A 986 23.58 -33.63 -6.66
C ARG A 986 24.33 -34.92 -6.36
N HIS A 987 23.66 -35.92 -5.79
CA HIS A 987 23.64 -37.35 -6.17
C HIS A 987 22.52 -38.01 -5.32
N ASN A 988 21.65 -38.90 -5.80
CA ASN A 988 21.84 -40.21 -6.46
C ASN A 988 22.52 -41.26 -5.57
N GLU A 989 21.70 -42.03 -4.83
CA GLU A 989 21.68 -43.50 -4.67
C GLU A 989 20.63 -43.82 -3.56
N ALA A 990 19.67 -44.74 -3.64
CA ALA A 990 19.56 -46.10 -4.19
C ALA A 990 19.77 -47.21 -3.13
N ILE A 991 18.70 -47.99 -2.91
CA ILE A 991 18.68 -49.40 -2.46
C ILE A 991 19.39 -49.74 -1.12
N SER A 992 18.60 -50.05 -0.08
CA SER A 992 18.48 -51.46 0.37
C SER A 992 17.42 -51.64 1.46
N SER A 993 16.72 -52.78 1.39
CA SER A 993 15.64 -53.24 2.27
C SER A 993 15.99 -53.32 3.76
N LYS A 994 15.02 -52.94 4.61
CA LYS A 994 14.32 -53.90 5.48
C LYS A 994 12.91 -53.41 5.81
#